data_AF-A0A1A2DAG2-F1
#
_entry.id   AF-A0A1A2DAG2-F1
#
_cell.length_a   1.000
_cell.length_b   1.000
_cell.length_c   1.000
_cell.angle_alpha   90.00
_cell.angle_beta   90.00
_cell.angle_gamma   90.00
#
_symmetry.space_group_name_H-M   'P 1'
#
loop_
_entity.id
_entity.type
_entity.pdbx_description
1 polymer ?
#
loop_
_entity_poly.entity_id
_entity_poly.type
_entity_poly.pdbx_seq_one_letter_code
_entity_poly.pdbx_strand_id
1 'polypeptide(L)'
;MNSSAKTLGIVVKSPPALPKAPSTNPVARLLPLAMLVAAVGMMAVYFTSGASANRTPMFAFFPVMMVMSVLGTTMYGARGGADRSAEIDRNRRSYLRYLDGLDDEVVAAAVEQRRQQYSRHPAPESLWASVGNRRTVRADRDDDDFCCVRVGVGVQTLCAPLVEPDLGAVEDRDPVMVSAVRTLVRQRSVVPRSPVTVALRQHGVIAVCGDDDSARGLVRAMVCQLATHHDPHQVAITAVTDHETCQEWEWLKWLPHHEHSGRARGGATGRHLVVVAEGSRTGEVVTETSGVTVLAIGADPVESVPCLRVDGEHLTVPIGDRRDTVCEPDSLTLTQATMCARQLAAHGSDAAPAGGTRRMSAVRGWLDLMGIDQPNRLTPEKVWSQTRQVRPVPIGVADDGTPVLIDINEAARNGIGPHGLCVGATGSGKSELLRTLVLGMITTHPPEVLNFILVDFKGGATFLGVERSRHVAAVITNLAGEAHLVARMSDALAGEIHRRQELLRAAGNFVNIADYARARSNDARLPPLPALFIVVDEFSELLAQHPDFAELFVAIGRLGRSLGIHLLLASQRLDEGRLRGLDTHLSYRICLKTFSAGESRAVLGVPDAHTLPGRPGAALLKTAAGDLIRFQTAFVSGPCPRPNADDGSDIAVPMIFTATPPTDRDEHAEHAPALLDAVLDRVADRGTAAHRVWLEPLAAPPTLDLIMSTAAKDPLSVPMGLVDIPFDQRRDLLVAQMAAGNVAIVGAPQSGKSTALQTLMLALAEAHSPEDISLYIIDFGGGALMRLADLPHVGAVSGRADTDLCRRTVAVVESLIRSREKLFRTMGIGSVAEYRTRRAAQDPAAAGDPHGDVFLVVDGWAHLRRELEQLETPITAIAGQGLAFGVHVVITASRWPELRPALKDQIATRIELRLGDPAESEMDRRRARSLTNCPPGRGITADGCEMMIALPRFDGVPSTEGLGEALAATVGRHRQRWRGCLAPRIQLLPALVRHPELVARGVQPAETMVLGLDEHELSPVSVDFAKQMNMLVLGEGGCGKTSLLRVVCHEIVRTHRVDQVRLEIVDFRRSLLGVVETEHLAGYAASPVALAARIPKLLGMLEARMPGEDVTQQQLRDRSWWSGPEIFLVVDDYDLVAGSTGNPLTPLADFLPHAADLGLHVIVARRSGGAARAMFDPLLARMREIGCLGVMMSASADDGVLMGSVRPSSLPPGRATLITRGEGERLIQVGWAEPP
;
A
#
# COMPACT_ATOMS: atom_id res chain seq x y z
N MET A 1 -15.74 5.53 61.73
CA MET A 1 -15.68 4.57 62.87
C MET A 1 -16.88 3.62 62.90
N ASN A 2 -16.78 2.45 62.26
CA ASN A 2 -17.52 1.27 62.69
C ASN A 2 -16.82 -0.02 62.24
N SER A 3 -15.60 -0.25 62.72
CA SER A 3 -14.99 -1.57 62.83
C SER A 3 -13.74 -1.48 63.71
N SER A 4 -13.55 -2.45 64.61
CA SER A 4 -12.28 -2.68 65.33
C SER A 4 -11.94 -1.85 66.58
N ALA A 5 -12.94 -1.45 67.37
CA ALA A 5 -12.78 -1.41 68.82
C ALA A 5 -14.05 -1.97 69.45
N LYS A 6 -13.96 -3.15 70.09
CA LYS A 6 -15.03 -3.69 70.94
C LYS A 6 -15.21 -2.74 72.12
N THR A 7 -16.00 -1.70 71.93
CA THR A 7 -16.50 -0.87 73.03
C THR A 7 -17.50 -1.74 73.77
N LEU A 8 -17.06 -2.32 74.89
CA LEU A 8 -17.92 -3.13 75.76
C LEU A 8 -19.17 -2.30 76.11
N GLY A 9 -20.34 -2.72 75.65
CA GLY A 9 -21.59 -2.04 75.93
C GLY A 9 -21.82 -1.90 77.42
N ILE A 10 -22.42 -0.78 77.84
CA ILE A 10 -22.71 -0.53 79.26
C ILE A 10 -23.89 -1.43 79.65
N VAL A 11 -23.60 -2.51 80.39
CA VAL A 11 -24.61 -3.46 80.83
C VAL A 11 -25.36 -2.88 82.03
N VAL A 12 -26.63 -2.52 81.81
CA VAL A 12 -27.49 -2.02 82.89
C VAL A 12 -27.88 -3.21 83.77
N LYS A 13 -27.70 -3.08 85.09
CA LYS A 13 -28.11 -4.16 86.02
C LYS A 13 -29.61 -4.34 86.01
N SER A 14 -30.10 -5.57 86.11
CA SER A 14 -31.53 -5.84 86.17
C SER A 14 -32.14 -5.39 87.52
N PRO A 15 -33.38 -4.83 87.55
CA PRO A 15 -34.03 -4.44 88.80
C PRO A 15 -34.24 -5.66 89.71
N PRO A 16 -34.09 -5.51 91.04
CA PRO A 16 -34.24 -6.61 91.99
C PRO A 16 -35.67 -7.18 91.95
N ALA A 17 -35.80 -8.50 92.13
CA ALA A 17 -37.10 -9.17 92.19
C ALA A 17 -37.86 -8.81 93.47
N LEU A 18 -39.20 -8.79 93.40
CA LEU A 18 -40.06 -8.62 94.56
C LEU A 18 -39.87 -9.80 95.53
N PRO A 19 -39.89 -9.57 96.85
CA PRO A 19 -39.85 -10.66 97.82
C PRO A 19 -41.06 -11.59 97.60
N LYS A 20 -40.80 -12.89 97.36
CA LYS A 20 -41.84 -13.92 97.18
C LYS A 20 -42.62 -14.11 98.49
N ALA A 21 -43.94 -14.16 98.41
CA ALA A 21 -44.77 -14.49 99.57
C ALA A 21 -44.61 -15.99 99.92
N PRO A 22 -44.52 -16.38 101.21
CA PRO A 22 -44.49 -17.79 101.58
C PRO A 22 -45.79 -18.50 101.16
N SER A 23 -45.68 -19.65 100.48
CA SER A 23 -46.81 -20.45 100.02
C SER A 23 -47.53 -21.10 101.22
N THR A 24 -48.69 -20.59 101.60
CA THR A 24 -49.50 -21.17 102.69
C THR A 24 -50.62 -22.05 102.15
N ASN A 25 -50.62 -23.33 102.54
CA ASN A 25 -51.65 -24.34 102.25
C ASN A 25 -53.07 -23.88 102.64
N PRO A 26 -54.12 -24.17 101.84
CA PRO A 26 -55.50 -23.77 102.15
C PRO A 26 -56.05 -24.37 103.45
N VAL A 27 -55.52 -25.53 103.88
CA VAL A 27 -55.88 -26.19 105.16
C VAL A 27 -55.45 -25.36 106.39
N ALA A 28 -54.40 -24.53 106.28
CA ALA A 28 -53.90 -23.72 107.39
C ALA A 28 -54.78 -22.48 107.71
N ARG A 29 -55.71 -22.10 106.81
CA ARG A 29 -56.64 -20.97 107.04
C ARG A 29 -57.90 -21.34 107.86
N LEU A 30 -58.25 -22.63 107.95
CA LEU A 30 -59.47 -23.09 108.67
C LEU A 30 -59.21 -23.51 110.13
N LEU A 31 -57.96 -23.81 110.49
CA LEU A 31 -57.57 -24.28 111.82
C LEU A 31 -57.93 -23.32 112.99
N PRO A 32 -57.79 -21.99 112.87
CA PRO A 32 -58.11 -21.07 113.97
C PRO A 32 -59.61 -20.95 114.25
N LEU A 33 -60.47 -21.12 113.25
CA LEU A 33 -61.92 -21.03 113.40
C LEU A 33 -62.48 -22.25 114.16
N ALA A 34 -61.92 -23.44 113.89
CA ALA A 34 -62.27 -24.67 114.60
C ALA A 34 -61.89 -24.62 116.10
N MET A 35 -60.73 -24.03 116.43
CA MET A 35 -60.28 -23.87 117.83
C MET A 35 -61.14 -22.84 118.61
N LEU A 36 -61.63 -21.79 117.94
CA LEU A 36 -62.49 -20.79 118.59
C LEU A 36 -63.85 -21.38 118.97
N VAL A 37 -64.45 -22.20 118.10
CA VAL A 37 -65.72 -22.89 118.39
C VAL A 37 -65.58 -23.88 119.55
N ALA A 38 -64.45 -24.60 119.62
CA ALA A 38 -64.15 -25.50 120.75
C ALA A 38 -63.98 -24.75 122.08
N ALA A 39 -63.34 -23.57 122.07
CA ALA A 39 -63.15 -22.75 123.26
C ALA A 39 -64.47 -22.16 123.80
N VAL A 40 -65.37 -21.72 122.91
CA VAL A 40 -66.71 -21.22 123.31
C VAL A 40 -67.57 -22.35 123.89
N GLY A 41 -67.50 -23.56 123.30
CA GLY A 41 -68.20 -24.74 123.82
C GLY A 41 -67.76 -25.15 125.24
N MET A 42 -66.46 -25.07 125.53
CA MET A 42 -65.92 -25.40 126.86
C MET A 42 -66.28 -24.35 127.93
N MET A 43 -66.37 -23.06 127.54
CA MET A 43 -66.76 -21.98 128.45
C MET A 43 -68.25 -22.07 128.85
N ALA A 44 -69.12 -22.52 127.94
CA ALA A 44 -70.55 -22.73 128.21
C ALA A 44 -70.79 -23.85 129.25
N VAL A 45 -70.08 -24.97 129.14
CA VAL A 45 -70.17 -26.09 130.11
C VAL A 45 -69.70 -25.69 131.52
N TYR A 46 -68.73 -24.77 131.60
CA TYR A 46 -68.19 -24.29 132.88
C TYR A 46 -69.19 -23.43 133.68
N PHE A 47 -70.10 -22.71 133.03
CA PHE A 47 -71.04 -21.81 133.71
C PHE A 47 -72.39 -22.46 134.07
N THR A 48 -72.79 -23.56 133.41
CA THR A 48 -74.12 -24.17 133.62
C THR A 48 -74.12 -25.32 134.63
N SER A 49 -72.96 -25.87 134.99
CA SER A 49 -72.87 -27.01 135.90
C SER A 49 -72.75 -26.55 137.36
N GLY A 50 -73.91 -26.49 138.02
CA GLY A 50 -74.05 -26.05 139.42
C GLY A 50 -73.57 -27.10 140.42
N ALA A 51 -72.36 -26.91 140.97
CA ALA A 51 -71.98 -27.23 142.35
C ALA A 51 -70.50 -26.87 142.58
N SER A 52 -70.26 -25.99 143.56
CA SER A 52 -68.96 -25.62 144.13
C SER A 52 -68.30 -26.86 144.78
N ALA A 53 -66.99 -27.02 144.95
CA ALA A 53 -65.91 -26.05 145.00
C ALA A 53 -64.58 -26.79 144.79
N ASN A 54 -63.89 -26.50 143.69
CA ASN A 54 -62.42 -26.57 143.60
C ASN A 54 -61.99 -25.84 142.33
N ARG A 55 -62.23 -24.53 142.33
CA ARG A 55 -61.80 -23.63 141.26
C ARG A 55 -60.29 -23.42 141.36
N THR A 56 -59.53 -24.36 140.83
CA THR A 56 -58.10 -24.17 140.64
C THR A 56 -57.89 -23.26 139.41
N PRO A 57 -57.20 -22.11 139.55
CA PRO A 57 -57.12 -21.09 138.51
C PRO A 57 -56.48 -21.58 137.20
N MET A 58 -55.76 -22.72 137.23
CA MET A 58 -55.08 -23.28 136.07
C MET A 58 -56.02 -23.74 134.95
N PHE A 59 -57.24 -24.22 135.26
CA PHE A 59 -58.20 -24.66 134.24
C PHE A 59 -58.90 -23.50 133.51
N ALA A 60 -59.00 -22.33 134.14
CA ALA A 60 -59.56 -21.13 133.52
C ALA A 60 -58.56 -20.42 132.58
N PHE A 61 -57.25 -20.70 132.71
CA PHE A 61 -56.22 -20.12 131.86
C PHE A 61 -56.14 -20.77 130.48
N PHE A 62 -56.54 -22.04 130.33
CA PHE A 62 -56.39 -22.80 129.08
C PHE A 62 -57.20 -22.21 127.90
N PRO A 63 -58.47 -21.77 128.07
CA PRO A 63 -59.22 -21.10 127.01
C PRO A 63 -58.64 -19.73 126.67
N VAL A 64 -58.18 -18.96 127.68
CA VAL A 64 -57.60 -17.63 127.48
C VAL A 64 -56.27 -17.72 126.74
N MET A 65 -55.44 -18.72 127.04
CA MET A 65 -54.16 -18.92 126.38
C MET A 65 -54.33 -19.39 124.92
N MET A 66 -55.35 -20.19 124.61
CA MET A 66 -55.71 -20.53 123.23
C MET A 66 -56.16 -19.31 122.42
N VAL A 67 -57.03 -18.47 123.00
CA VAL A 67 -57.47 -17.22 122.37
C VAL A 67 -56.28 -16.27 122.15
N MET A 68 -55.36 -16.16 123.12
CA MET A 68 -54.13 -15.39 122.98
C MET A 68 -53.16 -15.97 121.94
N SER A 69 -53.16 -17.29 121.72
CA SER A 69 -52.35 -17.94 120.67
C SER A 69 -52.90 -17.65 119.26
N VAL A 70 -54.23 -17.62 119.08
CA VAL A 70 -54.88 -17.21 117.83
C VAL A 70 -54.71 -15.71 117.56
N LEU A 71 -54.82 -14.88 118.61
CA LEU A 71 -54.54 -13.44 118.50
C LEU A 71 -53.04 -13.19 118.21
N GLY A 72 -52.15 -13.97 118.80
CA GLY A 72 -50.70 -13.89 118.56
C GLY A 72 -50.29 -14.29 117.15
N THR A 73 -50.94 -15.31 116.56
CA THR A 73 -50.67 -15.76 115.18
C THR A 73 -51.27 -14.81 114.12
N THR A 74 -52.41 -14.17 114.40
CA THR A 74 -52.98 -13.11 113.53
C THR A 74 -52.19 -11.80 113.61
N MET A 75 -51.60 -11.46 114.77
CA MET A 75 -50.70 -10.30 114.89
C MET A 75 -49.32 -10.54 114.25
N TYR A 76 -48.79 -11.78 114.28
CA TYR A 76 -47.55 -12.13 113.58
C TYR A 76 -47.72 -12.15 112.05
N GLY A 77 -48.91 -12.52 111.53
CA GLY A 77 -49.23 -12.43 110.11
C GLY A 77 -49.29 -10.99 109.56
N ALA A 78 -49.59 -10.00 110.42
CA ALA A 78 -49.63 -8.58 110.05
C ALA A 78 -48.24 -7.90 110.05
N ARG A 79 -47.24 -8.43 110.77
CA ARG A 79 -45.86 -7.90 110.75
C ARG A 79 -45.08 -8.22 109.47
N GLY A 80 -45.42 -9.30 108.77
CA GLY A 80 -44.79 -9.64 107.48
C GLY A 80 -45.12 -8.68 106.32
N GLY A 81 -46.19 -7.88 106.43
CA GLY A 81 -46.58 -6.90 105.41
C GLY A 81 -45.84 -5.55 105.51
N ALA A 82 -45.48 -5.12 106.73
CA ALA A 82 -44.77 -3.87 106.98
C ALA A 82 -43.26 -3.98 106.64
N ASP A 83 -42.61 -5.09 107.01
CA ASP A 83 -41.20 -5.34 106.63
C ASP A 83 -41.04 -5.50 105.12
N ARG A 84 -41.98 -6.18 104.44
CA ARG A 84 -41.99 -6.30 102.98
C ARG A 84 -42.10 -4.94 102.27
N SER A 85 -42.95 -4.05 102.76
CA SER A 85 -43.12 -2.71 102.17
C SER A 85 -41.89 -1.83 102.40
N ALA A 86 -41.28 -1.89 103.59
CA ALA A 86 -40.05 -1.17 103.91
C ALA A 86 -38.82 -1.68 103.12
N GLU A 87 -38.75 -2.99 102.86
CA GLU A 87 -37.72 -3.62 102.03
C GLU A 87 -37.88 -3.23 100.55
N ILE A 88 -39.12 -3.24 100.02
CA ILE A 88 -39.42 -2.76 98.66
C ILE A 88 -39.00 -1.29 98.49
N ASP A 89 -39.33 -0.40 99.44
CA ASP A 89 -38.97 1.02 99.35
C ASP A 89 -37.46 1.30 99.51
N ARG A 90 -36.72 0.42 100.21
CA ARG A 90 -35.26 0.51 100.34
C ARG A 90 -34.55 0.02 99.09
N ASN A 91 -35.00 -1.11 98.53
CA ASN A 91 -34.54 -1.62 97.24
C ASN A 91 -34.85 -0.61 96.14
N ARG A 92 -36.01 0.04 96.23
CA ARG A 92 -36.44 1.08 95.30
C ARG A 92 -35.49 2.29 95.32
N ARG A 93 -35.28 2.90 96.49
CA ARG A 93 -34.38 4.07 96.60
C ARG A 93 -32.94 3.77 96.20
N SER A 94 -32.43 2.57 96.48
CA SER A 94 -31.05 2.21 96.15
C SER A 94 -30.84 1.98 94.66
N TYR A 95 -31.83 1.37 93.99
CA TYR A 95 -31.77 1.12 92.56
C TYR A 95 -31.96 2.39 91.73
N LEU A 96 -32.85 3.32 92.14
CA LEU A 96 -32.96 4.63 91.47
C LEU A 96 -31.67 5.45 91.60
N ARG A 97 -31.01 5.47 92.77
CA ARG A 97 -29.70 6.12 92.93
C ARG A 97 -28.62 5.53 92.04
N TYR A 98 -28.66 4.22 91.78
CA TYR A 98 -27.76 3.59 90.81
C TYR A 98 -28.08 4.05 89.38
N LEU A 99 -29.36 4.15 89.01
CA LEU A 99 -29.77 4.66 87.71
C LEU A 99 -29.41 6.14 87.52
N ASP A 100 -29.50 6.98 88.56
CA ASP A 100 -29.07 8.38 88.50
C ASP A 100 -27.57 8.49 88.24
N GLY A 101 -26.74 7.72 88.96
CA GLY A 101 -25.29 7.70 88.71
C GLY A 101 -24.90 7.12 87.33
N LEU A 102 -25.68 6.16 86.84
CA LEU A 102 -25.52 5.64 85.48
C LEU A 102 -25.96 6.66 84.42
N ASP A 103 -27.01 7.44 84.69
CA ASP A 103 -27.45 8.55 83.82
C ASP A 103 -26.34 9.59 83.68
N ASP A 104 -25.71 10.00 84.78
CA ASP A 104 -24.59 10.95 84.77
C ASP A 104 -23.40 10.44 83.94
N GLU A 105 -23.03 9.16 84.09
CA GLU A 105 -21.94 8.53 83.32
C GLU A 105 -22.26 8.47 81.82
N VAL A 106 -23.49 8.10 81.47
CA VAL A 106 -23.95 8.05 80.08
C VAL A 106 -24.04 9.44 79.46
N VAL A 107 -24.49 10.44 80.22
CA VAL A 107 -24.51 11.84 79.77
C VAL A 107 -23.10 12.35 79.51
N ALA A 108 -22.14 12.05 80.39
CA ALA A 108 -20.74 12.40 80.19
C ALA A 108 -20.16 11.74 78.92
N ALA A 109 -20.43 10.45 78.72
CA ALA A 109 -20.03 9.73 77.51
C ALA A 109 -20.67 10.29 76.22
N ALA A 110 -21.95 10.65 76.28
CA ALA A 110 -22.67 11.28 75.16
C ALA A 110 -22.11 12.67 74.82
N VAL A 111 -21.74 13.47 75.83
CA VAL A 111 -21.10 14.79 75.63
C VAL A 111 -19.72 14.64 75.00
N GLU A 112 -18.92 13.67 75.46
CA GLU A 112 -17.59 13.42 74.89
C GLU A 112 -17.68 12.86 73.46
N GLN A 113 -18.60 11.93 73.19
CA GLN A 113 -18.90 11.45 71.83
C GLN A 113 -19.27 12.62 70.91
N ARG A 114 -20.19 13.49 71.35
CA ARG A 114 -20.59 14.67 70.59
C ARG A 114 -19.38 15.58 70.33
N ARG A 115 -18.58 15.88 71.35
CA ARG A 115 -17.38 16.72 71.22
C ARG A 115 -16.39 16.17 70.18
N GLN A 116 -16.12 14.86 70.22
CA GLN A 116 -15.24 14.21 69.26
C GLN A 116 -15.81 14.26 67.84
N GLN A 117 -17.12 14.01 67.68
CA GLN A 117 -17.79 14.08 66.39
C GLN A 117 -17.75 15.50 65.80
N TYR A 118 -18.03 16.55 66.58
CA TYR A 118 -17.91 17.95 66.10
C TYR A 118 -16.45 18.36 65.84
N SER A 119 -15.48 17.73 66.50
CA SER A 119 -14.06 17.98 66.21
C SER A 119 -13.61 17.35 64.89
N ARG A 120 -14.15 16.18 64.52
CA ARG A 120 -13.84 15.52 63.23
C ARG A 120 -14.70 16.04 62.08
N HIS A 121 -15.94 16.40 62.39
CA HIS A 121 -16.95 16.87 61.46
C HIS A 121 -17.55 18.20 61.96
N PRO A 122 -16.77 19.29 61.90
CA PRO A 122 -17.21 20.61 62.33
C PRO A 122 -18.40 21.11 61.51
N ALA A 123 -19.10 22.13 62.02
CA ALA A 123 -20.21 22.74 61.29
C ALA A 123 -19.70 23.37 59.97
N PRO A 124 -20.46 23.28 58.86
CA PRO A 124 -20.02 23.79 57.55
C PRO A 124 -19.63 25.27 57.58
N GLU A 125 -20.38 26.08 58.33
CA GLU A 125 -20.14 27.50 58.54
C GLU A 125 -18.83 27.82 59.30
N SER A 126 -18.15 26.82 59.86
CA SER A 126 -16.88 26.99 60.58
C SER A 126 -15.67 26.47 59.79
N LEU A 127 -15.90 25.85 58.61
CA LEU A 127 -14.86 25.21 57.80
C LEU A 127 -13.77 26.20 57.32
N TRP A 128 -14.17 27.38 56.87
CA TRP A 128 -13.24 28.43 56.47
C TRP A 128 -12.35 28.92 57.62
N ALA A 129 -12.84 28.91 58.87
CA ALA A 129 -12.05 29.28 60.04
C ALA A 129 -11.00 28.22 60.47
N SER A 130 -11.10 26.99 59.97
CA SER A 130 -10.13 25.92 60.24
C SER A 130 -8.96 25.89 59.24
N VAL A 131 -9.09 26.60 58.11
CA VAL A 131 -8.07 26.69 57.06
C VAL A 131 -6.80 27.37 57.61
N GLY A 132 -5.65 26.70 57.49
CA GLY A 132 -4.34 27.23 57.91
C GLY A 132 -3.95 26.95 59.38
N ASN A 133 -4.82 26.35 60.19
CA ASN A 133 -4.53 26.02 61.58
C ASN A 133 -3.86 24.63 61.68
N ARG A 134 -2.65 24.52 62.26
CA ARG A 134 -1.86 23.26 62.37
C ARG A 134 -2.55 22.08 63.10
N ARG A 135 -3.77 22.27 63.62
CA ARG A 135 -4.53 21.28 64.39
C ARG A 135 -5.55 20.47 63.57
N THR A 136 -5.81 20.80 62.32
CA THR A 136 -6.66 19.94 61.45
C THR A 136 -5.88 18.69 61.07
N VAL A 137 -6.22 17.57 61.71
CA VAL A 137 -5.74 16.24 61.33
C VAL A 137 -6.34 15.91 59.97
N ARG A 138 -5.50 15.82 58.94
CA ARG A 138 -5.92 15.36 57.61
C ARG A 138 -6.06 13.84 57.67
N ALA A 139 -7.16 13.32 57.13
CA ALA A 139 -7.38 11.88 57.08
C ALA A 139 -6.40 11.26 56.08
N ASP A 140 -5.69 10.20 56.49
CA ASP A 140 -4.86 9.41 55.57
C ASP A 140 -5.75 8.43 54.79
N ARG A 141 -5.28 7.91 53.66
CA ARG A 141 -6.10 7.13 52.71
C ARG A 141 -6.53 5.76 53.25
N ASP A 142 -5.80 5.28 54.25
CA ASP A 142 -6.03 4.01 54.94
C ASP A 142 -6.90 4.18 56.21
N ASP A 143 -7.27 5.42 56.56
CA ASP A 143 -8.19 5.69 57.67
C ASP A 143 -9.64 5.38 57.26
N ASP A 144 -10.41 4.76 58.16
CA ASP A 144 -11.82 4.41 57.96
C ASP A 144 -12.68 5.67 57.73
N ASP A 145 -12.20 6.83 58.17
CA ASP A 145 -12.87 8.12 58.04
C ASP A 145 -12.48 8.87 56.73
N PHE A 146 -11.62 8.30 55.86
CA PHE A 146 -11.26 8.89 54.55
C PHE A 146 -12.48 9.00 53.62
N CYS A 147 -12.70 10.17 53.04
CA CYS A 147 -13.91 10.50 52.26
C CYS A 147 -15.24 10.32 53.03
N CYS A 148 -15.22 10.42 54.36
CA CYS A 148 -16.44 10.49 55.17
C CYS A 148 -16.85 11.94 55.41
N VAL A 149 -18.08 12.31 55.04
CA VAL A 149 -18.55 13.70 55.00
C VAL A 149 -19.82 13.87 55.82
N ARG A 150 -19.94 14.99 56.53
CA ARG A 150 -21.12 15.33 57.31
C ARG A 150 -22.19 15.88 56.38
N VAL A 151 -23.41 15.39 56.54
CA VAL A 151 -24.57 15.80 55.73
C VAL A 151 -25.64 16.52 56.56
N GLY A 152 -25.55 16.45 57.89
CA GLY A 152 -26.51 17.12 58.76
C GLY A 152 -26.29 16.84 60.24
N VAL A 153 -27.21 17.34 61.06
CA VAL A 153 -27.23 17.15 62.52
C VAL A 153 -28.48 16.41 62.92
N GLY A 154 -28.32 15.24 63.53
CA GLY A 154 -29.43 14.35 63.83
C GLY A 154 -29.26 13.63 65.15
N VAL A 155 -30.05 12.60 65.31
CA VAL A 155 -29.99 11.70 66.46
C VAL A 155 -29.08 10.53 66.08
N GLN A 156 -27.95 10.39 66.77
CA GLN A 156 -27.00 9.27 66.58
C GLN A 156 -27.14 8.27 67.73
N THR A 157 -26.73 7.03 67.52
CA THR A 157 -26.67 6.06 68.63
C THR A 157 -25.47 6.34 69.52
N LEU A 158 -25.61 6.04 70.82
CA LEU A 158 -24.50 6.11 71.76
C LEU A 158 -23.44 5.06 71.40
N CYS A 159 -22.16 5.46 71.26
CA CYS A 159 -21.07 4.57 70.85
C CYS A 159 -20.87 3.39 71.83
N ALA A 160 -21.19 3.58 73.10
CA ALA A 160 -21.26 2.52 74.11
C ALA A 160 -22.74 2.13 74.31
N PRO A 161 -23.27 1.15 73.55
CA PRO A 161 -24.70 0.86 73.61
C PRO A 161 -25.10 0.40 75.01
N LEU A 162 -26.18 0.98 75.53
CA LEU A 162 -26.82 0.51 76.76
C LEU A 162 -27.49 -0.83 76.47
N VAL A 163 -26.96 -1.90 77.06
CA VAL A 163 -27.55 -3.24 76.90
C VAL A 163 -28.72 -3.33 77.87
N GLU A 164 -29.94 -3.44 77.32
CA GLU A 164 -31.15 -3.60 78.13
C GLU A 164 -31.01 -4.89 78.99
N PRO A 165 -31.28 -4.83 80.30
CA PRO A 165 -31.18 -6.00 81.14
C PRO A 165 -32.25 -7.02 80.76
N ASP A 166 -31.94 -8.32 80.90
CA ASP A 166 -32.98 -9.35 80.79
C ASP A 166 -33.98 -9.21 81.96
N LEU A 167 -35.13 -8.64 81.62
CA LEU A 167 -36.29 -8.51 82.47
C LEU A 167 -37.10 -9.79 82.26
N GLY A 168 -36.86 -10.82 83.09
CA GLY A 168 -37.65 -12.07 83.10
C GLY A 168 -39.16 -11.83 83.35
N ALA A 169 -39.87 -12.75 84.02
CA ALA A 169 -41.31 -12.58 84.28
C ALA A 169 -41.63 -11.20 84.92
N VAL A 170 -42.29 -10.32 84.14
CA VAL A 170 -42.51 -8.90 84.49
C VAL A 170 -43.39 -8.76 85.75
N GLU A 171 -44.18 -9.78 86.06
CA GLU A 171 -45.08 -9.85 87.22
C GLU A 171 -44.35 -9.90 88.58
N ASP A 172 -43.08 -10.31 88.60
CA ASP A 172 -42.27 -10.48 89.83
C ASP A 172 -41.44 -9.23 90.18
N ARG A 173 -41.61 -8.09 89.51
CA ARG A 173 -40.75 -6.90 89.70
C ARG A 173 -41.54 -5.61 89.92
N ASP A 174 -40.90 -4.64 90.60
CA ASP A 174 -41.52 -3.34 90.86
C ASP A 174 -41.72 -2.56 89.53
N PRO A 175 -42.97 -2.25 89.14
CA PRO A 175 -43.26 -1.57 87.87
C PRO A 175 -42.62 -0.19 87.77
N VAL A 176 -42.37 0.50 88.90
CA VAL A 176 -41.70 1.81 88.90
C VAL A 176 -40.25 1.66 88.43
N MET A 177 -39.56 0.57 88.80
CA MET A 177 -38.17 0.33 88.40
C MET A 177 -38.02 -0.17 86.99
N VAL A 178 -38.93 -1.04 86.57
CA VAL A 178 -38.96 -1.48 85.18
C VAL A 178 -39.22 -0.28 84.27
N SER A 179 -40.15 0.61 84.66
CA SER A 179 -40.43 1.86 83.92
C SER A 179 -39.23 2.81 83.92
N ALA A 180 -38.57 3.02 85.06
CA ALA A 180 -37.40 3.91 85.16
C ALA A 180 -36.23 3.44 84.29
N VAL A 181 -35.90 2.15 84.29
CA VAL A 181 -34.83 1.57 83.45
C VAL A 181 -35.17 1.69 81.97
N ARG A 182 -36.38 1.29 81.57
CA ARG A 182 -36.81 1.40 80.18
C ARG A 182 -36.82 2.85 79.70
N THR A 183 -37.21 3.78 80.57
CA THR A 183 -37.17 5.21 80.28
C THR A 183 -35.73 5.68 80.10
N LEU A 184 -34.81 5.31 80.99
CA LEU A 184 -33.38 5.64 80.89
C LEU A 184 -32.75 5.07 79.60
N VAL A 185 -32.92 3.78 79.32
CA VAL A 185 -32.40 3.12 78.11
C VAL A 185 -32.97 3.78 76.86
N ARG A 186 -34.27 4.09 76.83
CA ARG A 186 -34.91 4.74 75.69
C ARG A 186 -34.45 6.19 75.51
N GLN A 187 -34.29 6.95 76.59
CA GLN A 187 -33.88 8.37 76.54
C GLN A 187 -32.39 8.55 76.26
N ARG A 188 -31.54 7.62 76.71
CA ARG A 188 -30.08 7.75 76.67
C ARG A 188 -29.37 6.81 75.69
N SER A 189 -30.09 5.93 75.00
CA SER A 189 -29.53 5.11 73.89
C SER A 189 -29.12 5.95 72.68
N VAL A 190 -29.54 7.21 72.63
CA VAL A 190 -29.26 8.13 71.54
C VAL A 190 -28.60 9.42 72.03
N VAL A 191 -27.72 9.96 71.19
CA VAL A 191 -27.09 11.27 71.33
C VAL A 191 -27.79 12.22 70.37
N PRO A 192 -28.65 13.13 70.88
CA PRO A 192 -29.31 14.12 70.02
C PRO A 192 -28.30 15.17 69.54
N ARG A 193 -28.64 15.89 68.46
CA ARG A 193 -27.82 16.97 67.88
C ARG A 193 -26.36 16.57 67.58
N SER A 194 -26.16 15.35 67.08
CA SER A 194 -24.84 14.85 66.67
C SER A 194 -24.69 14.85 65.14
N PRO A 195 -23.47 15.08 64.62
CA PRO A 195 -23.17 14.97 63.18
C PRO A 195 -23.61 13.63 62.59
N VAL A 196 -24.35 13.67 61.49
CA VAL A 196 -24.67 12.52 60.64
C VAL A 196 -23.74 12.55 59.44
N THR A 197 -23.05 11.44 59.18
CA THR A 197 -22.00 11.35 58.16
C THR A 197 -22.29 10.25 57.13
N VAL A 198 -21.87 10.47 55.89
CA VAL A 198 -21.96 9.53 54.77
C VAL A 198 -20.56 9.23 54.25
N ALA A 199 -20.24 7.95 54.08
CA ALA A 199 -18.97 7.49 53.55
C ALA A 199 -19.03 7.42 52.02
N LEU A 200 -18.45 8.41 51.34
CA LEU A 200 -18.53 8.52 49.87
C LEU A 200 -17.87 7.35 49.15
N ARG A 201 -16.79 6.79 49.71
CA ARG A 201 -16.06 5.66 49.12
C ARG A 201 -16.87 4.36 49.03
N GLN A 202 -17.90 4.20 49.87
CA GLN A 202 -18.73 2.99 49.89
C GLN A 202 -19.78 2.98 48.76
N HIS A 203 -20.00 4.12 48.12
CA HIS A 203 -21.03 4.30 47.10
C HIS A 203 -20.42 4.90 45.83
N GLY A 204 -20.61 4.25 44.68
CA GLY A 204 -20.16 4.80 43.40
C GLY A 204 -20.95 6.03 42.98
N VAL A 205 -22.25 6.05 43.29
CA VAL A 205 -23.17 7.15 43.00
C VAL A 205 -24.00 7.43 44.25
N ILE A 206 -24.20 8.70 44.59
CA ILE A 206 -25.12 9.17 45.62
C ILE A 206 -26.03 10.22 44.99
N ALA A 207 -27.34 9.96 45.03
CA ALA A 207 -28.33 10.92 44.56
C ALA A 207 -28.69 11.90 45.69
N VAL A 208 -28.79 13.18 45.37
CA VAL A 208 -29.28 14.22 46.27
C VAL A 208 -30.57 14.77 45.67
N CYS A 209 -31.67 14.43 46.32
CA CYS A 209 -33.04 14.62 45.83
C CYS A 209 -33.72 15.70 46.69
N GLY A 210 -34.48 16.62 46.11
CA GLY A 210 -35.16 17.68 46.87
C GLY A 210 -35.34 18.96 46.07
N ASP A 211 -35.67 20.05 46.77
CA ASP A 211 -35.57 21.41 46.20
C ASP A 211 -34.12 21.69 45.77
N ASP A 212 -33.94 22.19 44.55
CA ASP A 212 -32.62 22.34 43.92
C ASP A 212 -31.68 23.23 44.76
N ASP A 213 -32.19 24.30 45.37
CA ASP A 213 -31.36 25.20 46.19
C ASP A 213 -30.91 24.53 47.48
N SER A 214 -31.80 23.75 48.10
CA SER A 214 -31.50 22.97 49.30
C SER A 214 -30.51 21.83 48.99
N ALA A 215 -30.66 21.14 47.85
CA ALA A 215 -29.76 20.09 47.39
C ALA A 215 -28.36 20.64 47.04
N ARG A 216 -28.27 21.74 46.29
CA ARG A 216 -27.01 22.44 45.99
C ARG A 216 -26.33 22.91 47.27
N GLY A 217 -27.10 23.46 48.22
CA GLY A 217 -26.61 23.90 49.53
C GLY A 217 -25.92 22.79 50.30
N LEU A 218 -26.52 21.59 50.32
CA LEU A 218 -25.95 20.40 50.93
C LEU A 218 -24.68 19.93 50.21
N VAL A 219 -24.70 19.83 48.87
CA VAL A 219 -23.52 19.39 48.11
C VAL A 219 -22.35 20.38 48.26
N ARG A 220 -22.60 21.69 48.32
CA ARG A 220 -21.57 22.71 48.63
C ARG A 220 -20.93 22.49 50.00
N ALA A 221 -21.75 22.19 51.02
CA ALA A 221 -21.26 21.85 52.37
C ALA A 221 -20.35 20.61 52.33
N MET A 222 -20.77 19.56 51.60
CA MET A 222 -20.01 18.33 51.44
C MET A 222 -18.66 18.57 50.73
N VAL A 223 -18.66 19.30 49.62
CA VAL A 223 -17.46 19.63 48.84
C VAL A 223 -16.48 20.47 49.65
N CYS A 224 -16.97 21.51 50.35
CA CYS A 224 -16.11 22.34 51.19
C CYS A 224 -15.46 21.51 52.32
N GLN A 225 -16.22 20.62 52.96
CA GLN A 225 -15.67 19.78 54.01
C GLN A 225 -14.61 18.80 53.47
N LEU A 226 -14.82 18.21 52.29
CA LEU A 226 -13.81 17.36 51.65
C LEU A 226 -12.52 18.12 51.39
N ALA A 227 -12.62 19.31 50.80
CA ALA A 227 -11.47 20.13 50.44
C ALA A 227 -10.69 20.64 51.66
N THR A 228 -11.34 20.90 52.80
CA THR A 228 -10.61 21.29 54.03
C THR A 228 -9.90 20.13 54.72
N HIS A 229 -10.44 18.90 54.63
CA HIS A 229 -9.93 17.76 55.40
C HIS A 229 -8.94 16.88 54.63
N HIS A 230 -8.85 17.00 53.30
CA HIS A 230 -8.00 16.17 52.46
C HIS A 230 -6.98 17.00 51.67
N ASP A 231 -5.84 16.39 51.35
CA ASP A 231 -4.84 17.01 50.49
C ASP A 231 -5.25 16.95 48.99
N PRO A 232 -4.98 17.99 48.18
CA PRO A 232 -5.25 17.96 46.72
C PRO A 232 -4.57 16.82 45.96
N HIS A 233 -3.50 16.24 46.52
CA HIS A 233 -2.85 15.05 45.96
C HIS A 233 -3.61 13.74 46.26
N GLN A 234 -4.54 13.73 47.20
CA GLN A 234 -5.31 12.55 47.60
C GLN A 234 -6.74 12.55 47.05
N VAL A 235 -7.37 13.73 46.94
CA VAL A 235 -8.75 13.91 46.45
C VAL A 235 -8.77 14.99 45.36
N ALA A 236 -9.44 14.69 44.24
CA ALA A 236 -9.73 15.63 43.16
C ALA A 236 -11.25 15.86 43.06
N ILE A 237 -11.67 17.07 42.70
CA ILE A 237 -13.09 17.45 42.62
C ILE A 237 -13.34 18.08 41.25
N THR A 238 -14.40 17.66 40.57
CA THR A 238 -14.81 18.25 39.30
C THR A 238 -16.32 18.33 39.21
N ALA A 239 -16.85 19.25 38.40
CA ALA A 239 -18.27 19.41 38.16
C ALA A 239 -18.62 19.22 36.69
N VAL A 240 -19.60 18.36 36.42
CA VAL A 240 -20.20 18.14 35.10
C VAL A 240 -21.57 18.79 35.14
N THR A 241 -21.66 19.95 34.48
CA THR A 241 -22.84 20.83 34.51
C THR A 241 -23.23 21.22 33.08
N ASP A 242 -24.51 21.56 32.89
CA ASP A 242 -25.01 22.16 31.67
C ASP A 242 -24.76 23.69 31.67
N HIS A 243 -24.95 24.36 30.54
CA HIS A 243 -24.68 25.79 30.42
C HIS A 243 -25.47 26.66 31.43
N GLU A 244 -26.66 26.22 31.82
CA GLU A 244 -27.52 26.92 32.79
C GLU A 244 -27.05 26.73 34.23
N THR A 245 -26.55 25.55 34.59
CA THR A 245 -26.14 25.21 35.98
C THR A 245 -24.66 25.47 36.26
N CYS A 246 -23.86 25.77 35.24
CA CYS A 246 -22.41 26.04 35.37
C CYS A 246 -22.10 27.23 36.31
N GLN A 247 -22.96 28.25 36.36
CA GLN A 247 -22.77 29.42 37.25
C GLN A 247 -22.82 29.04 38.73
N GLU A 248 -23.63 28.04 39.10
CA GLU A 248 -23.79 27.58 40.48
C GLU A 248 -22.53 26.87 41.04
N TRP A 249 -21.63 26.45 40.15
CA TRP A 249 -20.39 25.72 40.45
C TRP A 249 -19.12 26.47 40.05
N GLU A 250 -19.24 27.71 39.55
CA GLU A 250 -18.10 28.53 39.11
C GLU A 250 -17.08 28.80 40.22
N TRP A 251 -17.50 28.72 41.48
CA TRP A 251 -16.66 28.90 42.65
C TRP A 251 -15.59 27.80 42.81
N LEU A 252 -15.78 26.62 42.21
CA LEU A 252 -14.82 25.51 42.27
C LEU A 252 -13.45 25.90 41.70
N LYS A 253 -13.37 26.86 40.77
CA LYS A 253 -12.09 27.37 40.22
C LYS A 253 -11.08 27.84 41.27
N TRP A 254 -11.57 28.22 42.44
CA TRP A 254 -10.72 28.67 43.55
C TRP A 254 -10.18 27.50 44.39
N LEU A 255 -10.76 26.30 44.29
CA LEU A 255 -10.29 25.15 45.05
C LEU A 255 -8.99 24.58 44.45
N PRO A 256 -7.94 24.35 45.26
CA PRO A 256 -6.74 23.62 44.82
C PRO A 256 -7.04 22.18 44.33
N HIS A 257 -8.15 21.61 44.81
CA HIS A 257 -8.63 20.27 44.47
C HIS A 257 -9.37 20.21 43.12
N HIS A 258 -9.64 21.36 42.48
CA HIS A 258 -10.42 21.41 41.25
C HIS A 258 -9.63 20.91 40.04
N GLU A 259 -10.15 19.87 39.37
CA GLU A 259 -9.56 19.32 38.15
C GLU A 259 -10.28 19.86 36.90
N HIS A 260 -9.56 20.61 36.07
CA HIS A 260 -10.08 21.30 34.88
C HIS A 260 -10.20 20.40 33.63
N SER A 261 -9.81 19.13 33.73
CA SER A 261 -9.78 18.19 32.59
C SER A 261 -11.17 17.60 32.32
N GLY A 262 -11.83 18.01 31.22
CA GLY A 262 -13.12 17.46 30.76
C GLY A 262 -13.11 15.99 30.30
N ARG A 263 -12.12 15.19 30.69
CA ARG A 263 -12.06 13.73 30.50
C ARG A 263 -11.80 13.09 31.84
N ALA A 264 -12.85 12.62 32.50
CA ALA A 264 -12.76 11.78 33.69
C ALA A 264 -12.05 10.46 33.36
N ARG A 265 -10.71 10.45 33.37
CA ARG A 265 -9.91 9.21 33.34
C ARG A 265 -9.70 8.74 34.76
N GLY A 266 -10.70 8.05 35.30
CA GLY A 266 -10.56 7.31 36.55
C GLY A 266 -9.43 6.28 36.44
N GLY A 267 -8.50 6.30 37.40
CA GLY A 267 -7.54 5.22 37.64
C GLY A 267 -6.05 5.53 37.43
N ALA A 268 -5.66 6.57 36.68
CA ALA A 268 -4.24 6.78 36.32
C ALA A 268 -3.44 7.62 37.32
N THR A 269 -4.08 8.51 38.10
CA THR A 269 -3.39 9.47 38.99
C THR A 269 -3.32 9.03 40.44
N GLY A 270 -3.92 7.88 40.76
CA GLY A 270 -4.01 7.38 42.12
C GLY A 270 -4.80 8.28 43.06
N ARG A 271 -5.57 9.29 42.63
CA ARG A 271 -6.42 10.18 43.48
C ARG A 271 -7.86 9.66 43.55
N HIS A 272 -8.59 9.96 44.63
CA HIS A 272 -10.03 9.72 44.67
C HIS A 272 -10.76 10.90 44.01
N LEU A 273 -11.52 10.65 42.95
CA LEU A 273 -12.20 11.69 42.18
C LEU A 273 -13.66 11.81 42.61
N VAL A 274 -14.06 13.00 43.05
CA VAL A 274 -15.47 13.33 43.35
C VAL A 274 -16.03 14.16 42.21
N VAL A 275 -17.06 13.66 41.55
CA VAL A 275 -17.72 14.30 40.41
C VAL A 275 -19.08 14.83 40.87
N VAL A 276 -19.31 16.13 40.80
CA VAL A 276 -20.63 16.74 40.99
C VAL A 276 -21.34 16.77 39.64
N ALA A 277 -22.48 16.10 39.52
CA ALA A 277 -23.24 16.02 38.28
C ALA A 277 -24.62 16.66 38.46
N GLU A 278 -24.94 17.66 37.63
CA GLU A 278 -26.22 18.38 37.67
C GLU A 278 -26.68 18.75 36.24
N GLY A 279 -27.93 18.41 35.90
CA GLY A 279 -28.52 18.66 34.57
C GLY A 279 -28.67 17.40 33.71
N SER A 280 -28.92 17.59 32.40
CA SER A 280 -29.19 16.57 31.39
C SER A 280 -28.05 15.57 31.15
N ARG A 281 -26.83 15.91 31.59
CA ARG A 281 -25.62 15.07 31.51
C ARG A 281 -25.45 14.09 32.68
N THR A 282 -26.38 14.06 33.63
CA THR A 282 -26.36 13.09 34.76
C THR A 282 -26.44 11.63 34.30
N GLY A 283 -27.06 11.34 33.14
CA GLY A 283 -27.19 9.98 32.61
C GLY A 283 -25.96 9.41 31.88
N GLU A 284 -25.00 10.25 31.46
CA GLU A 284 -23.79 9.81 30.73
C GLU A 284 -22.61 9.43 31.64
N VAL A 285 -22.67 9.79 32.93
CA VAL A 285 -21.60 9.53 33.91
C VAL A 285 -21.78 8.16 34.54
N VAL A 286 -21.46 7.09 33.81
CA VAL A 286 -21.36 5.73 34.37
C VAL A 286 -19.90 5.40 34.65
N THR A 287 -19.53 5.23 35.92
CA THR A 287 -18.23 4.64 36.29
C THR A 287 -18.38 3.62 37.41
N GLU A 288 -18.44 2.33 37.06
CA GLU A 288 -18.06 1.22 37.96
C GLU A 288 -16.53 1.14 38.07
N THR A 289 -15.88 2.19 38.55
CA THR A 289 -14.42 2.23 38.69
C THR A 289 -14.04 2.61 40.11
N SER A 290 -13.27 1.73 40.77
CA SER A 290 -12.75 1.97 42.11
C SER A 290 -11.98 3.29 42.16
N GLY A 291 -12.40 4.21 43.03
CA GLY A 291 -11.75 5.52 43.21
C GLY A 291 -12.50 6.72 42.61
N VAL A 292 -13.71 6.55 42.05
CA VAL A 292 -14.57 7.66 41.61
C VAL A 292 -15.90 7.62 42.37
N THR A 293 -16.37 8.75 42.88
CA THR A 293 -17.71 8.91 43.48
C THR A 293 -18.46 10.05 42.80
N VAL A 294 -19.69 9.78 42.36
CA VAL A 294 -20.56 10.76 41.70
C VAL A 294 -21.64 11.26 42.66
N LEU A 295 -21.74 12.58 42.83
CA LEU A 295 -22.82 13.26 43.56
C LEU A 295 -23.81 13.82 42.51
N ALA A 296 -24.95 13.16 42.35
CA ALA A 296 -25.95 13.53 41.34
C ALA A 296 -27.08 14.36 41.97
N ILE A 297 -27.28 15.58 41.48
CA ILE A 297 -28.32 16.51 41.95
C ILE A 297 -29.53 16.43 41.01
N GLY A 298 -30.74 16.26 41.56
CA GLY A 298 -31.99 16.30 40.79
C GLY A 298 -32.34 15.03 40.00
N ALA A 299 -31.62 13.92 40.21
CA ALA A 299 -31.92 12.64 39.57
C ALA A 299 -33.00 11.86 40.34
N ASP A 300 -34.00 11.32 39.63
CA ASP A 300 -34.97 10.39 40.22
C ASP A 300 -34.29 9.08 40.63
N PRO A 301 -34.57 8.54 41.83
CA PRO A 301 -33.85 7.39 42.37
C PRO A 301 -34.15 6.12 41.57
N VAL A 302 -33.13 5.56 40.92
CA VAL A 302 -33.13 4.16 40.48
C VAL A 302 -33.04 3.26 41.73
N GLU A 303 -33.80 2.17 41.79
CA GLU A 303 -34.09 1.34 43.00
C GLU A 303 -32.87 0.81 43.82
N SER A 304 -31.63 1.09 43.44
CA SER A 304 -30.41 0.60 44.10
C SER A 304 -29.39 1.69 44.52
N VAL A 305 -29.66 2.98 44.30
CA VAL A 305 -28.73 4.08 44.65
C VAL A 305 -29.15 4.77 45.95
N PRO A 306 -28.25 5.03 46.92
CA PRO A 306 -28.60 5.81 48.11
C PRO A 306 -29.01 7.24 47.70
N CYS A 307 -30.26 7.62 47.98
CA CYS A 307 -30.79 8.97 47.77
C CYS A 307 -30.90 9.72 49.11
N LEU A 308 -30.17 10.83 49.22
CA LEU A 308 -30.29 11.82 50.29
C LEU A 308 -31.44 12.76 49.94
N ARG A 309 -32.57 12.66 50.65
CA ARG A 309 -33.75 13.50 50.37
C ARG A 309 -33.80 14.71 51.29
N VAL A 310 -33.66 15.92 50.73
CA VAL A 310 -33.70 17.20 51.44
C VAL A 310 -35.06 17.87 51.20
N ASP A 311 -35.81 18.12 52.27
CA ASP A 311 -37.11 18.79 52.28
C ASP A 311 -37.04 20.00 53.22
N GLY A 312 -36.39 21.08 52.75
CA GLY A 312 -36.17 22.32 53.49
C GLY A 312 -35.37 22.14 54.79
N GLU A 313 -36.06 21.92 55.91
CA GLU A 313 -35.47 21.77 57.25
C GLU A 313 -35.17 20.31 57.64
N HIS A 314 -35.54 19.33 56.80
CA HIS A 314 -35.38 17.91 57.09
C HIS A 314 -34.64 17.16 55.98
N LEU A 315 -33.63 16.40 56.38
CA LEU A 315 -32.85 15.50 55.53
C LEU A 315 -33.09 14.06 55.95
N THR A 316 -33.55 13.26 55.00
CA THR A 316 -33.73 11.83 55.15
C THR A 316 -32.51 11.11 54.58
N VAL A 317 -31.76 10.41 55.45
CA VAL A 317 -30.57 9.64 55.06
C VAL A 317 -30.88 8.14 55.17
N PRO A 318 -30.76 7.36 54.07
CA PRO A 318 -30.92 5.90 54.12
C PRO A 318 -29.68 5.26 54.75
N ILE A 319 -29.86 4.50 55.84
CA ILE A 319 -28.77 3.81 56.55
C ILE A 319 -29.03 2.29 56.50
N GLY A 320 -28.62 1.65 55.40
CA GLY A 320 -28.75 0.19 55.22
C GLY A 320 -30.18 -0.34 55.35
N ASP A 321 -30.32 -1.60 55.79
CA ASP A 321 -31.59 -2.37 55.86
C ASP A 321 -32.57 -1.93 57.00
N ARG A 322 -32.43 -0.71 57.52
CA ARG A 322 -33.22 -0.18 58.66
C ARG A 322 -33.70 1.25 58.41
N ARG A 323 -34.78 1.62 59.11
CA ARG A 323 -35.53 2.91 59.04
C ARG A 323 -34.64 4.12 58.77
N ASP A 324 -35.04 4.93 57.80
CA ASP A 324 -34.38 6.19 57.42
C ASP A 324 -34.18 7.11 58.64
N THR A 325 -33.00 7.73 58.72
CA THR A 325 -32.70 8.71 59.78
C THR A 325 -33.04 10.11 59.29
N VAL A 326 -33.90 10.80 60.05
CA VAL A 326 -34.23 12.21 59.80
C VAL A 326 -33.27 13.11 60.60
N CYS A 327 -32.63 14.04 59.92
CA CYS A 327 -31.70 15.01 60.49
C CYS A 327 -31.90 16.41 59.90
N GLU A 328 -31.36 17.43 60.54
CA GLU A 328 -31.32 18.80 60.02
C GLU A 328 -30.19 18.88 58.96
N PRO A 329 -30.48 19.25 57.70
CA PRO A 329 -29.48 19.27 56.63
C PRO A 329 -28.40 20.31 56.91
N ASP A 330 -27.15 19.95 56.63
CA ASP A 330 -26.09 20.94 56.50
C ASP A 330 -26.24 21.68 55.16
N SER A 331 -26.01 22.99 55.15
CA SER A 331 -26.11 23.79 53.93
C SER A 331 -25.08 24.92 53.92
N LEU A 332 -24.50 25.18 52.75
CA LEU A 332 -23.71 26.37 52.47
C LEU A 332 -24.28 27.12 51.28
N THR A 333 -24.46 28.43 51.44
CA THR A 333 -24.77 29.31 50.32
C THR A 333 -23.60 29.37 49.34
N LEU A 334 -23.88 29.72 48.08
CA LEU A 334 -22.84 29.93 47.06
C LEU A 334 -21.74 30.89 47.53
N THR A 335 -22.12 31.97 48.22
CA THR A 335 -21.19 32.96 48.77
C THR A 335 -20.26 32.35 49.82
N GLN A 336 -20.80 31.57 50.76
CA GLN A 336 -20.00 30.90 51.79
C GLN A 336 -19.06 29.85 51.18
N ALA A 337 -19.52 29.07 50.21
CA ALA A 337 -18.69 28.10 49.49
C ALA A 337 -17.54 28.79 48.73
N THR A 338 -17.82 29.92 48.06
CA THR A 338 -16.81 30.73 47.37
C THR A 338 -15.77 31.30 48.35
N MET A 339 -16.21 31.79 49.51
CA MET A 339 -15.31 32.29 50.56
C MET A 339 -14.39 31.18 51.08
N CYS A 340 -14.93 29.99 51.35
CA CYS A 340 -14.16 28.82 51.75
C CYS A 340 -13.10 28.46 50.70
N ALA A 341 -13.50 28.36 49.44
CA ALA A 341 -12.60 27.99 48.34
C ALA A 341 -11.47 29.01 48.14
N ARG A 342 -11.77 30.31 48.19
CA ARG A 342 -10.74 31.37 48.08
C ARG A 342 -9.76 31.37 49.25
N GLN A 343 -10.21 31.07 50.46
CA GLN A 343 -9.30 30.95 51.60
C GLN A 343 -8.40 29.71 51.47
N LEU A 344 -8.93 28.58 51.00
CA LEU A 344 -8.12 27.39 50.70
C LEU A 344 -7.09 27.66 49.59
N ALA A 345 -7.45 28.44 48.57
CA ALA A 345 -6.55 28.85 47.48
C ALA A 345 -5.28 29.53 48.01
N ALA A 346 -5.41 30.40 49.02
CA ALA A 346 -4.29 31.14 49.60
C ALA A 346 -3.26 30.24 50.34
N HIS A 347 -3.66 29.04 50.74
CA HIS A 347 -2.82 28.09 51.49
C HIS A 347 -2.42 26.85 50.67
N GLY A 348 -2.73 26.82 49.36
CA GLY A 348 -2.51 25.68 48.47
C GLY A 348 -1.08 25.48 47.96
N SER A 349 -0.07 26.22 48.45
CA SER A 349 1.30 26.12 47.95
C SER A 349 2.35 26.43 49.04
N ASP A 350 2.75 25.42 49.79
CA ASP A 350 3.93 25.49 50.66
C ASP A 350 4.79 24.23 50.49
N ALA A 351 5.31 24.05 49.26
CA ALA A 351 6.45 23.19 48.93
C ALA A 351 7.06 23.59 47.57
N ALA A 352 7.38 24.88 47.42
CA ALA A 352 8.37 25.33 46.46
C ALA A 352 9.20 26.42 47.14
N PRO A 353 10.48 26.19 47.49
CA PRO A 353 11.30 27.26 48.02
C PRO A 353 11.61 28.24 46.89
N ALA A 354 10.93 29.38 46.91
CA ALA A 354 11.36 30.58 46.23
C ALA A 354 12.61 31.11 46.93
N GLY A 355 13.76 30.98 46.28
CA GLY A 355 15.00 31.61 46.73
C GLY A 355 16.25 30.79 46.50
N GLY A 356 16.94 31.07 45.38
CA GLY A 356 18.40 31.06 45.33
C GLY A 356 19.11 29.72 45.53
N THR A 357 19.13 28.89 44.49
CA THR A 357 20.38 28.41 43.87
C THR A 357 20.02 27.59 42.64
N ARG A 358 20.53 28.02 41.50
CA ARG A 358 20.45 27.35 40.20
C ARG A 358 21.10 25.97 40.35
N ARG A 359 20.33 24.94 40.72
CA ARG A 359 20.79 23.55 40.63
C ARG A 359 20.92 23.23 39.14
N MET A 360 22.16 23.22 38.66
CA MET A 360 22.56 22.55 37.42
C MET A 360 22.20 21.07 37.54
N SER A 361 20.98 20.72 37.13
CA SER A 361 20.46 19.35 37.14
C SER A 361 19.28 19.23 36.16
N ALA A 362 19.38 19.84 34.98
CA ALA A 362 18.49 19.54 33.87
C ALA A 362 19.26 18.64 32.90
N VAL A 363 18.67 17.51 32.53
CA VAL A 363 19.12 16.68 31.40
C VAL A 363 19.32 17.61 30.21
N ARG A 364 20.57 17.78 29.74
CA ARG A 364 20.85 18.59 28.54
C ARG A 364 20.10 17.97 27.36
N GLY A 365 19.18 18.71 26.76
CA GLY A 365 18.53 18.31 25.53
C GLY A 365 19.53 18.31 24.36
N TRP A 366 19.16 17.74 23.21
CA TRP A 366 20.03 17.79 22.02
C TRP A 366 20.41 19.23 21.63
N LEU A 367 19.48 20.18 21.78
CA LEU A 367 19.71 21.61 21.55
C LEU A 367 20.82 22.19 22.42
N ASP A 368 20.82 21.87 23.71
CA ASP A 368 21.85 22.31 24.66
C ASP A 368 23.22 21.72 24.31
N LEU A 369 23.26 20.46 23.84
CA LEU A 369 24.50 19.81 23.40
C LEU A 369 25.09 20.47 22.16
N MET A 370 24.22 20.92 21.24
CA MET A 370 24.62 21.58 20.01
C MET A 370 24.88 23.10 20.19
N GLY A 371 24.58 23.66 21.37
CA GLY A 371 24.68 25.10 21.64
C GLY A 371 23.66 25.92 20.83
N ILE A 372 22.47 25.36 20.58
CA ILE A 372 21.39 25.99 19.82
C ILE A 372 20.27 26.39 20.80
N ASP A 373 19.99 27.68 20.93
CA ASP A 373 18.93 28.14 21.84
C ASP A 373 17.54 27.70 21.36
N GLN A 374 17.23 27.92 20.07
CA GLN A 374 15.96 27.54 19.45
C GLN A 374 16.16 27.13 17.98
N PRO A 375 15.47 26.07 17.48
CA PRO A 375 15.56 25.65 16.08
C PRO A 375 15.21 26.78 15.10
N ASN A 376 14.22 27.61 15.42
CA ASN A 376 13.77 28.72 14.59
C ASN A 376 14.80 29.87 14.45
N ARG A 377 15.82 29.93 15.31
CA ARG A 377 16.91 30.92 15.28
C ARG A 377 18.19 30.33 14.69
N LEU A 378 18.21 29.03 14.37
CA LEU A 378 19.32 28.41 13.68
C LEU A 378 19.54 29.11 12.34
N THR A 379 20.74 29.66 12.18
CA THR A 379 21.22 30.26 10.92
C THR A 379 22.36 29.37 10.40
N PRO A 380 22.07 28.39 9.53
CA PRO A 380 23.06 27.40 9.08
C PRO A 380 24.32 28.04 8.50
N GLU A 381 24.19 29.15 7.76
CA GLU A 381 25.31 29.86 7.14
C GLU A 381 26.33 30.36 8.17
N LYS A 382 25.87 30.81 9.34
CA LYS A 382 26.74 31.28 10.42
C LYS A 382 27.51 30.12 11.04
N VAL A 383 26.83 28.99 11.28
CA VAL A 383 27.45 27.78 11.84
C VAL A 383 28.45 27.18 10.84
N TRP A 384 28.07 27.07 9.57
CA TRP A 384 28.88 26.48 8.51
C TRP A 384 30.07 27.33 8.08
N SER A 385 29.97 28.66 8.14
CA SER A 385 31.08 29.57 7.79
C SER A 385 32.36 29.29 8.62
N GLN A 386 32.19 28.72 9.80
CA GLN A 386 33.27 28.39 10.72
C GLN A 386 33.86 27.01 10.45
N THR A 387 33.20 26.15 9.67
CA THR A 387 33.55 24.74 9.48
C THR A 387 34.18 24.51 8.10
N ARG A 388 35.50 24.28 8.07
CA ARG A 388 36.26 23.97 6.84
C ARG A 388 36.63 22.49 6.67
N GLN A 389 36.50 21.71 7.74
CA GLN A 389 36.81 20.28 7.79
C GLN A 389 35.81 19.59 8.72
N VAL A 390 35.75 18.27 8.66
CA VAL A 390 34.89 17.48 9.56
C VAL A 390 35.34 17.70 11.01
N ARG A 391 34.39 18.01 11.89
CA ARG A 391 34.57 18.30 13.31
C ARG A 391 33.84 17.26 14.17
N PRO A 392 34.28 17.07 15.43
CA PRO A 392 33.59 16.20 16.37
C PRO A 392 32.16 16.69 16.64
N VAL A 393 31.20 15.78 16.71
CA VAL A 393 29.78 16.07 16.98
C VAL A 393 29.32 15.38 18.27
N PRO A 394 28.58 16.07 19.17
CA PRO A 394 28.06 15.45 20.37
C PRO A 394 26.92 14.48 20.06
N ILE A 395 26.96 13.30 20.66
CA ILE A 395 25.92 12.27 20.54
C ILE A 395 25.14 12.02 21.84
N GLY A 396 25.65 12.52 22.97
CA GLY A 396 25.08 12.28 24.28
C GLY A 396 25.91 12.82 25.43
N VAL A 397 25.57 12.42 26.65
CA VAL A 397 26.19 12.87 27.90
C VAL A 397 26.73 11.68 28.68
N ALA A 398 27.99 11.74 29.13
CA ALA A 398 28.61 10.74 29.97
C ALA A 398 28.09 10.79 31.42
N ASP A 399 28.42 9.78 32.23
CA ASP A 399 27.95 9.71 33.64
C ASP A 399 28.43 10.91 34.50
N ASP A 400 29.52 11.58 34.10
CA ASP A 400 30.07 12.78 34.76
C ASP A 400 29.46 14.09 34.25
N GLY A 401 28.51 14.04 33.32
CA GLY A 401 27.88 15.21 32.71
C GLY A 401 28.64 15.82 31.53
N THR A 402 29.78 15.26 31.12
CA THR A 402 30.53 15.72 29.95
C THR A 402 29.87 15.28 28.64
N PRO A 403 29.87 16.12 27.58
CA PRO A 403 29.33 15.71 26.28
C PRO A 403 30.27 14.70 25.61
N VAL A 404 29.71 13.58 25.16
CA VAL A 404 30.46 12.57 24.39
C VAL A 404 30.44 12.94 22.92
N LEU A 405 31.62 13.16 22.35
CA LEU A 405 31.83 13.57 20.98
C LEU A 405 32.25 12.38 20.10
N ILE A 406 31.73 12.32 18.88
CA ILE A 406 32.20 11.41 17.83
C ILE A 406 33.02 12.19 16.82
N ASP A 407 34.30 11.83 16.69
CA ASP A 407 35.23 12.38 15.71
C ASP A 407 35.64 11.32 14.68
N ILE A 408 34.99 11.34 13.51
CA ILE A 408 35.26 10.38 12.42
C ILE A 408 36.57 10.67 11.67
N ASN A 409 37.36 11.66 12.08
CA ASN A 409 38.68 11.87 11.52
C ASN A 409 39.64 10.72 11.87
N GLU A 410 40.73 10.63 11.11
CA GLU A 410 41.78 9.67 11.35
C GLU A 410 42.49 9.92 12.69
N ALA A 411 43.05 8.86 13.28
CA ALA A 411 43.88 8.96 14.49
C ALA A 411 45.05 9.95 14.32
N ALA A 412 45.61 10.07 13.10
CA ALA A 412 46.64 11.05 12.77
C ALA A 412 46.19 12.52 12.93
N ARG A 413 44.88 12.76 13.06
CA ARG A 413 44.25 14.07 13.29
C ARG A 413 43.53 14.13 14.64
N ASN A 414 43.93 13.29 15.59
CA ASN A 414 43.30 13.14 16.91
C ASN A 414 41.83 12.70 16.88
N GLY A 415 41.35 12.11 15.78
CA GLY A 415 40.03 11.50 15.70
C GLY A 415 40.02 10.06 16.23
N ILE A 416 38.82 9.51 16.44
CA ILE A 416 38.64 8.12 16.91
C ILE A 416 38.68 7.09 15.77
N GLY A 417 38.88 7.57 14.53
CA GLY A 417 39.10 6.78 13.33
C GLY A 417 37.94 6.81 12.32
N PRO A 418 38.20 6.49 11.03
CA PRO A 418 37.28 6.77 9.93
C PRO A 418 36.09 5.81 9.82
N HIS A 419 36.19 4.61 10.39
CA HIS A 419 35.14 3.60 10.32
C HIS A 419 34.77 3.11 11.71
N GLY A 420 33.50 2.81 11.93
CA GLY A 420 33.00 2.34 13.22
C GLY A 420 31.86 1.34 13.13
N LEU A 421 31.59 0.71 14.27
CA LEU A 421 30.58 -0.32 14.45
C LEU A 421 29.58 0.10 15.53
N CYS A 422 28.29 -0.04 15.27
CA CYS A 422 27.20 0.24 16.21
C CYS A 422 26.35 -1.02 16.41
N VAL A 423 26.28 -1.55 17.63
CA VAL A 423 25.47 -2.74 17.96
C VAL A 423 24.50 -2.42 19.07
N GLY A 424 23.24 -2.80 18.92
CA GLY A 424 22.22 -2.60 19.95
C GLY A 424 20.95 -3.38 19.67
N ALA A 425 20.41 -4.06 20.68
CA ALA A 425 19.19 -4.84 20.57
C ALA A 425 17.97 -3.96 20.18
N THR A 426 16.90 -4.59 19.71
CA THR A 426 15.64 -3.89 19.43
C THR A 426 15.15 -3.14 20.67
N GLY A 427 14.77 -1.87 20.52
CA GLY A 427 14.36 -1.01 21.64
C GLY A 427 15.51 -0.39 22.46
N SER A 428 16.77 -0.70 22.16
CA SER A 428 17.93 -0.09 22.84
C SER A 428 18.17 1.39 22.48
N GLY A 429 17.55 1.90 21.41
CA GLY A 429 17.74 3.27 20.91
C GLY A 429 18.72 3.41 19.76
N LYS A 430 19.12 2.31 19.10
CA LYS A 430 20.08 2.32 17.96
C LYS A 430 19.68 3.29 16.84
N SER A 431 18.45 3.17 16.31
CA SER A 431 17.97 4.04 15.22
C SER A 431 17.96 5.52 15.63
N GLU A 432 17.62 5.80 16.89
CA GLU A 432 17.61 7.15 17.44
C GLU A 432 19.03 7.73 17.55
N LEU A 433 20.02 6.92 17.96
CA LEU A 433 21.42 7.33 17.95
C LEU A 433 21.90 7.68 16.54
N LEU A 434 21.53 6.88 15.53
CA LEU A 434 21.90 7.14 14.14
C LEU A 434 21.29 8.47 13.64
N ARG A 435 20.02 8.73 13.96
CA ARG A 435 19.35 10.02 13.68
C ARG A 435 20.07 11.19 14.35
N THR A 436 20.37 11.06 15.64
CA THR A 436 21.06 12.09 16.43
C THR A 436 22.43 12.42 15.84
N LEU A 437 23.20 11.41 15.43
CA LEU A 437 24.53 11.59 14.83
C LEU A 437 24.43 12.30 13.47
N VAL A 438 23.55 11.82 12.58
CA VAL A 438 23.37 12.39 11.24
C VAL A 438 22.85 13.83 11.32
N LEU A 439 21.84 14.10 12.15
CA LEU A 439 21.31 15.46 12.35
C LEU A 439 22.37 16.41 12.93
N GLY A 440 23.14 15.96 13.93
CA GLY A 440 24.22 16.74 14.52
C GLY A 440 25.28 17.13 13.49
N MET A 441 25.65 16.20 12.62
CA MET A 441 26.60 16.46 11.55
C MET A 441 26.05 17.38 10.45
N ILE A 442 24.81 17.18 9.99
CA ILE A 442 24.12 18.06 9.04
C ILE A 442 24.02 19.50 9.58
N THR A 443 23.79 19.66 10.89
CA THR A 443 23.65 20.97 11.52
C THR A 443 24.98 21.72 11.62
N THR A 444 26.12 21.01 11.72
CA THR A 444 27.44 21.59 12.00
C THR A 444 28.35 21.74 10.78
N HIS A 445 28.08 20.99 9.70
CA HIS A 445 28.90 20.95 8.50
C HIS A 445 28.10 21.43 7.30
N PRO A 446 28.69 22.20 6.36
CA PRO A 446 28.06 22.44 5.07
C PRO A 446 28.16 21.21 4.13
N PRO A 447 27.28 21.09 3.12
CA PRO A 447 27.33 20.00 2.13
C PRO A 447 28.65 19.95 1.34
N GLU A 448 29.36 21.07 1.21
CA GLU A 448 30.67 21.12 0.57
C GLU A 448 31.78 20.39 1.35
N VAL A 449 31.55 20.09 2.63
CA VAL A 449 32.50 19.43 3.53
C VAL A 449 32.09 17.99 3.81
N LEU A 450 30.79 17.70 3.96
CA LEU A 450 30.30 16.37 4.36
C LEU A 450 29.00 16.00 3.62
N ASN A 451 29.02 14.81 3.02
CA ASN A 451 27.85 14.18 2.39
C ASN A 451 27.54 12.81 3.01
N PHE A 452 26.29 12.37 2.87
CA PHE A 452 25.78 11.13 3.46
C PHE A 452 25.26 10.14 2.42
N ILE A 453 25.53 8.85 2.66
CA ILE A 453 24.78 7.73 2.07
C ILE A 453 24.16 6.96 3.22
N LEU A 454 22.84 6.93 3.27
CA LEU A 454 22.07 6.32 4.36
C LEU A 454 21.40 5.06 3.82
N VAL A 455 21.75 3.90 4.37
CA VAL A 455 21.25 2.59 3.92
C VAL A 455 20.47 1.93 5.05
N ASP A 456 19.24 1.51 4.77
CA ASP A 456 18.37 0.75 5.67
C ASP A 456 17.90 -0.54 4.98
N PHE A 457 18.46 -1.69 5.38
CA PHE A 457 18.22 -2.96 4.69
C PHE A 457 16.79 -3.49 4.88
N LYS A 458 16.20 -3.39 6.08
CA LYS A 458 14.90 -3.98 6.42
C LYS A 458 13.71 -3.05 6.16
N GLY A 459 13.95 -1.84 5.64
CA GLY A 459 12.89 -0.85 5.41
C GLY A 459 12.43 -0.17 6.70
N GLY A 460 13.34 0.02 7.65
CA GLY A 460 13.07 0.84 8.83
C GLY A 460 12.84 2.31 8.47
N ALA A 461 12.23 3.04 9.40
CA ALA A 461 12.01 4.48 9.26
C ALA A 461 13.23 5.30 9.75
N THR A 462 14.40 4.68 9.96
CA THR A 462 15.53 5.31 10.67
C THR A 462 15.93 6.65 10.07
N PHE A 463 15.95 6.78 8.74
CA PHE A 463 16.40 8.00 8.06
C PHE A 463 15.29 8.79 7.36
N LEU A 464 14.02 8.50 7.67
CA LEU A 464 12.88 9.20 7.08
C LEU A 464 12.92 10.71 7.38
N GLY A 465 12.67 11.53 6.37
CA GLY A 465 12.69 12.99 6.43
C GLY A 465 14.07 13.61 6.15
N VAL A 466 15.16 12.86 6.36
CA VAL A 466 16.53 13.36 6.21
C VAL A 466 16.91 13.52 4.73
N GLU A 467 16.26 12.79 3.81
CA GLU A 467 16.42 12.89 2.36
C GLU A 467 16.22 14.30 1.79
N ARG A 468 15.48 15.15 2.51
CA ARG A 468 15.25 16.55 2.14
C ARG A 468 16.53 17.40 2.22
N SER A 469 17.55 16.95 2.96
CA SER A 469 18.81 17.68 3.15
C SER A 469 19.75 17.56 1.95
N ARG A 470 20.29 18.70 1.50
CA ARG A 470 21.32 18.75 0.44
C ARG A 470 22.62 18.00 0.75
N HIS A 471 22.85 17.57 1.99
CA HIS A 471 24.00 16.72 2.37
C HIS A 471 23.81 15.27 1.94
N VAL A 472 22.57 14.83 1.78
CA VAL A 472 22.27 13.42 1.54
C VAL A 472 22.39 13.14 0.05
N ALA A 473 23.40 12.37 -0.32
CA ALA A 473 23.62 11.92 -1.70
C ALA A 473 22.66 10.80 -2.08
N ALA A 474 22.25 9.98 -1.10
CA ALA A 474 21.39 8.82 -1.29
C ALA A 474 20.74 8.39 0.03
N VAL A 475 19.45 8.06 -0.01
CA VAL A 475 18.77 7.24 1.00
C VAL A 475 18.29 5.96 0.30
N ILE A 476 18.76 4.81 0.77
CA ILE A 476 18.48 3.50 0.17
C ILE A 476 17.78 2.65 1.23
N THR A 477 16.47 2.49 1.09
CA THR A 477 15.64 1.73 2.04
C THR A 477 15.05 0.49 1.40
N ASN A 478 14.62 -0.47 2.24
CA ASN A 478 13.84 -1.65 1.83
C ASN A 478 14.53 -2.57 0.82
N LEU A 479 15.85 -2.75 0.97
CA LEU A 479 16.65 -3.60 0.09
C LEU A 479 16.35 -5.09 0.24
N ALA A 480 15.80 -5.53 1.38
CA ALA A 480 15.52 -6.94 1.65
C ALA A 480 14.55 -7.60 0.66
N GLY A 481 13.62 -6.84 0.06
CA GLY A 481 12.67 -7.35 -0.93
C GLY A 481 13.18 -7.35 -2.37
N GLU A 482 14.28 -6.64 -2.66
CA GLU A 482 14.68 -6.27 -4.02
C GLU A 482 16.18 -6.53 -4.27
N ALA A 483 16.55 -7.80 -4.42
CA ALA A 483 17.94 -8.23 -4.61
C ALA A 483 18.71 -7.49 -5.74
N HIS A 484 18.02 -7.07 -6.81
CA HIS A 484 18.62 -6.31 -7.91
C HIS A 484 19.11 -4.91 -7.46
N LEU A 485 18.44 -4.26 -6.50
CA LEU A 485 18.87 -2.97 -5.93
C LEU A 485 20.15 -3.09 -5.10
N VAL A 486 20.39 -4.24 -4.46
CA VAL A 486 21.63 -4.48 -3.70
C VAL A 486 22.84 -4.55 -4.64
N ALA A 487 22.70 -5.28 -5.76
CA ALA A 487 23.72 -5.33 -6.80
C ALA A 487 23.99 -3.94 -7.40
N ARG A 488 22.91 -3.19 -7.70
CA ARG A 488 23.00 -1.80 -8.15
C ARG A 488 23.73 -0.90 -7.15
N MET A 489 23.47 -1.05 -5.86
CA MET A 489 24.12 -0.27 -4.79
C MET A 489 25.61 -0.59 -4.73
N SER A 490 25.97 -1.86 -4.88
CA SER A 490 27.37 -2.28 -4.97
C SER A 490 28.09 -1.58 -6.12
N ASP A 491 27.49 -1.59 -7.31
CA ASP A 491 28.05 -0.96 -8.50
C ASP A 491 28.18 0.57 -8.33
N ALA A 492 27.17 1.24 -7.77
CA ALA A 492 27.19 2.68 -7.54
C ALA A 492 28.26 3.14 -6.52
N LEU A 493 28.45 2.37 -5.44
CA LEU A 493 29.48 2.63 -4.43
C LEU A 493 30.89 2.33 -4.95
N ALA A 494 31.07 1.25 -5.70
CA ALA A 494 32.33 0.96 -6.39
C ALA A 494 32.68 2.08 -7.40
N GLY A 495 31.67 2.56 -8.13
CA GLY A 495 31.74 3.72 -8.99
C GLY A 495 32.20 4.99 -8.26
N GLU A 496 31.70 5.25 -7.05
CA GLU A 496 32.11 6.41 -6.26
C GLU A 496 33.57 6.32 -5.79
N ILE A 497 34.03 5.13 -5.41
CA ILE A 497 35.45 4.88 -5.09
C ILE A 497 36.31 5.21 -6.31
N HIS A 498 35.93 4.71 -7.49
CA HIS A 498 36.66 4.94 -8.73
C HIS A 498 36.67 6.42 -9.14
N ARG A 499 35.50 7.07 -9.11
CA ARG A 499 35.35 8.51 -9.42
C ARG A 499 36.24 9.38 -8.55
N ARG A 500 36.28 9.12 -7.24
CA ARG A 500 37.14 9.87 -6.30
C ARG A 500 38.62 9.66 -6.58
N GLN A 501 39.03 8.44 -6.92
CA GLN A 501 40.42 8.16 -7.31
C GLN A 501 40.81 8.94 -8.57
N GLU A 502 39.96 8.91 -9.61
CA GLU A 502 40.21 9.65 -10.86
C GLU A 502 40.20 11.17 -10.66
N LEU A 503 39.33 11.71 -9.80
CA LEU A 503 39.36 13.14 -9.44
C LEU A 503 40.67 13.55 -8.77
N LEU A 504 41.17 12.76 -7.81
CA LEU A 504 42.45 13.03 -7.15
C LEU A 504 43.64 12.92 -8.12
N ARG A 505 43.58 11.97 -9.06
CA ARG A 505 44.56 11.81 -10.14
C ARG A 505 44.56 13.01 -11.08
N ALA A 506 43.39 13.39 -11.60
CA ALA A 506 43.23 14.47 -12.56
C ALA A 506 43.59 15.85 -11.97
N ALA A 507 43.36 16.08 -10.68
CA ALA A 507 43.62 17.36 -10.03
C ALA A 507 45.11 17.63 -9.72
N GLY A 508 46.01 16.67 -9.95
CA GLY A 508 47.44 16.81 -9.64
C GLY A 508 48.09 15.57 -9.02
N ASN A 509 47.51 14.38 -9.22
CA ASN A 509 47.97 13.11 -8.68
C ASN A 509 48.13 13.10 -7.15
N PHE A 510 47.12 13.63 -6.45
CA PHE A 510 47.09 13.64 -4.99
C PHE A 510 46.89 12.23 -4.44
N VAL A 511 47.66 11.87 -3.40
CA VAL A 511 47.61 10.53 -2.77
C VAL A 511 46.43 10.40 -1.80
N ASN A 512 46.02 11.51 -1.17
CA ASN A 512 44.95 11.53 -0.19
C ASN A 512 44.09 12.81 -0.30
N ILE A 513 42.87 12.74 0.24
CA ILE A 513 41.93 13.86 0.27
C ILE A 513 42.40 15.03 1.13
N ALA A 514 43.27 14.76 2.12
CA ALA A 514 43.83 15.78 2.99
C ALA A 514 44.70 16.78 2.24
N ASP A 515 45.57 16.27 1.37
CA ASP A 515 46.45 17.04 0.49
C ASP A 515 45.64 17.80 -0.55
N TYR A 516 44.59 17.17 -1.08
CA TYR A 516 43.63 17.82 -1.98
C TYR A 516 42.90 18.99 -1.30
N ALA A 517 42.37 18.79 -0.10
CA ALA A 517 41.67 19.85 0.64
C ALA A 517 42.59 21.03 0.98
N ARG A 518 43.86 20.75 1.30
CA ARG A 518 44.89 21.79 1.50
C ARG A 518 45.22 22.51 0.20
N ALA A 519 45.37 21.79 -0.91
CA ALA A 519 45.61 22.40 -2.23
C ALA A 519 44.43 23.29 -2.67
N ARG A 520 43.19 22.82 -2.49
CA ARG A 520 41.97 23.61 -2.77
C ARG A 520 41.88 24.87 -1.91
N SER A 521 42.37 24.85 -0.66
CA SER A 521 42.40 26.06 0.17
C SER A 521 43.30 27.16 -0.40
N ASN A 522 44.27 26.80 -1.25
CA ASN A 522 45.16 27.71 -1.96
C ASN A 522 44.71 27.99 -3.41
N ASP A 523 44.02 27.05 -4.06
CA ASP A 523 43.45 27.20 -5.41
C ASP A 523 41.95 26.91 -5.44
N ALA A 524 41.15 27.98 -5.46
CA ALA A 524 39.69 27.91 -5.46
C ALA A 524 39.08 27.34 -6.75
N ARG A 525 39.87 27.08 -7.80
CA ARG A 525 39.39 26.48 -9.06
C ARG A 525 39.17 24.97 -8.94
N LEU A 526 39.76 24.32 -7.94
CA LEU A 526 39.56 22.90 -7.69
C LEU A 526 38.15 22.63 -7.12
N PRO A 527 37.38 21.67 -7.67
CA PRO A 527 36.02 21.40 -7.22
C PRO A 527 35.98 20.90 -5.77
N PRO A 528 34.93 21.22 -4.98
CA PRO A 528 34.76 20.64 -3.65
C PRO A 528 34.68 19.12 -3.71
N LEU A 529 35.47 18.44 -2.87
CA LEU A 529 35.37 17.00 -2.66
C LEU A 529 35.02 16.73 -1.19
N PRO A 530 33.73 16.69 -0.82
CA PRO A 530 33.30 16.48 0.55
C PRO A 530 33.65 15.06 1.04
N ALA A 531 33.87 14.93 2.34
CA ALA A 531 33.92 13.62 2.99
C ALA A 531 32.57 12.91 2.81
N LEU A 532 32.59 11.60 2.56
CA LEU A 532 31.40 10.78 2.36
C LEU A 532 31.22 9.87 3.55
N PHE A 533 30.14 10.06 4.31
CA PHE A 533 29.82 9.20 5.44
C PHE A 533 28.70 8.23 5.08
N ILE A 534 29.06 6.95 4.99
CA ILE A 534 28.16 5.86 4.64
C ILE A 534 27.68 5.20 5.94
N VAL A 535 26.38 5.27 6.20
CA VAL A 535 25.76 4.64 7.38
C VAL A 535 24.89 3.48 6.89
N VAL A 536 25.22 2.26 7.31
CA VAL A 536 24.51 1.04 6.92
C VAL A 536 23.81 0.44 8.12
N ASP A 537 22.49 0.55 8.18
CA ASP A 537 21.67 -0.10 9.19
C ASP A 537 21.31 -1.54 8.79
N GLU A 538 21.30 -2.42 9.78
CA GLU A 538 21.13 -3.87 9.63
C GLU A 538 22.15 -4.55 8.68
N PHE A 539 23.42 -4.11 8.70
CA PHE A 539 24.45 -4.65 7.79
C PHE A 539 24.66 -6.18 7.92
N SER A 540 24.47 -6.74 9.12
CA SER A 540 24.61 -8.17 9.34
C SER A 540 23.67 -8.93 8.41
N GLU A 541 22.40 -8.51 8.32
CA GLU A 541 21.37 -9.16 7.50
C GLU A 541 21.63 -9.01 6.01
N LEU A 542 22.14 -7.85 5.60
CA LEU A 542 22.63 -7.62 4.24
C LEU A 542 23.68 -8.66 3.84
N LEU A 543 24.68 -8.90 4.68
CA LEU A 543 25.73 -9.89 4.43
C LEU A 543 25.25 -11.35 4.51
N ALA A 544 24.14 -11.62 5.22
CA ALA A 544 23.53 -12.96 5.23
C ALA A 544 22.95 -13.31 3.85
N GLN A 545 22.27 -12.35 3.24
CA GLN A 545 21.59 -12.55 1.96
C GLN A 545 22.54 -12.36 0.78
N HIS A 546 23.52 -11.45 0.92
CA HIS A 546 24.46 -11.05 -0.13
C HIS A 546 25.91 -11.05 0.39
N PRO A 547 26.56 -12.23 0.49
CA PRO A 547 27.92 -12.35 1.03
C PRO A 547 28.97 -11.65 0.17
N ASP A 548 28.78 -11.58 -1.16
CA ASP A 548 29.69 -10.91 -2.10
C ASP A 548 29.92 -9.42 -1.74
N PHE A 549 28.99 -8.79 -1.03
CA PHE A 549 29.08 -7.38 -0.63
C PHE A 549 30.17 -7.12 0.44
N ALA A 550 30.63 -8.15 1.15
CA ALA A 550 31.69 -8.01 2.15
C ALA A 550 32.99 -7.47 1.53
N GLU A 551 33.31 -7.85 0.28
CA GLU A 551 34.50 -7.40 -0.43
C GLU A 551 34.51 -5.88 -0.63
N LEU A 552 33.35 -5.29 -0.91
CA LEU A 552 33.19 -3.85 -1.05
C LEU A 552 33.46 -3.12 0.27
N PHE A 553 32.95 -3.62 1.39
CA PHE A 553 33.23 -3.02 2.71
C PHE A 553 34.72 -3.12 3.07
N VAL A 554 35.40 -4.22 2.72
CA VAL A 554 36.85 -4.35 2.91
C VAL A 554 37.60 -3.36 2.02
N ALA A 555 37.16 -3.19 0.76
CA ALA A 555 37.73 -2.19 -0.14
C ALA A 555 37.57 -0.76 0.41
N ILE A 556 36.40 -0.42 0.97
CA ILE A 556 36.16 0.85 1.67
C ILE A 556 37.05 0.97 2.92
N GLY A 557 37.19 -0.08 3.73
CA GLY A 557 38.07 -0.06 4.90
C GLY A 557 39.54 0.18 4.56
N ARG A 558 39.98 -0.30 3.40
CA ARG A 558 41.37 -0.13 2.91
C ARG A 558 41.61 1.22 2.24
N LEU A 559 40.71 1.64 1.35
CA LEU A 559 40.87 2.83 0.49
C LEU A 559 40.14 4.07 1.00
N GLY A 560 39.12 3.88 1.83
CA GLY A 560 38.20 4.94 2.28
C GLY A 560 38.93 6.07 3.00
N ARG A 561 39.92 5.73 3.83
CA ARG A 561 40.80 6.71 4.50
C ARG A 561 41.38 7.75 3.52
N SER A 562 42.06 7.29 2.46
CA SER A 562 42.65 8.19 1.45
C SER A 562 41.62 8.95 0.63
N LEU A 563 40.42 8.39 0.45
CA LEU A 563 39.35 8.95 -0.40
C LEU A 563 38.35 9.81 0.39
N GLY A 564 38.52 9.94 1.71
CA GLY A 564 37.57 10.60 2.59
C GLY A 564 36.21 9.90 2.63
N ILE A 565 36.19 8.57 2.53
CA ILE A 565 34.99 7.74 2.70
C ILE A 565 35.04 7.12 4.09
N HIS A 566 34.02 7.41 4.89
CA HIS A 566 33.84 6.95 6.27
C HIS A 566 32.68 5.96 6.30
N LEU A 567 32.76 4.93 7.15
CA LEU A 567 31.78 3.83 7.18
C LEU A 567 31.31 3.57 8.61
N LEU A 568 30.00 3.64 8.85
CA LEU A 568 29.38 3.23 10.10
C LEU A 568 28.45 2.04 9.83
N LEU A 569 28.84 0.87 10.33
CA LEU A 569 28.05 -0.34 10.24
C LEU A 569 27.20 -0.49 11.50
N ALA A 570 25.88 -0.62 11.35
CA ALA A 570 24.95 -0.75 12.46
C ALA A 570 24.14 -2.05 12.37
N SER A 571 23.94 -2.76 13.48
CA SER A 571 23.15 -4.00 13.49
C SER A 571 22.46 -4.24 14.82
N GLN A 572 21.28 -4.90 14.77
CA GLN A 572 20.60 -5.38 15.97
C GLN A 572 21.29 -6.59 16.61
N ARG A 573 21.93 -7.42 15.80
CA ARG A 573 22.64 -8.64 16.21
C ARG A 573 23.97 -8.77 15.48
N LEU A 574 24.94 -9.39 16.13
CA LEU A 574 26.27 -9.59 15.57
C LEU A 574 26.62 -11.09 15.55
N ASP A 575 26.96 -11.58 14.35
CA ASP A 575 27.61 -12.88 14.15
C ASP A 575 29.11 -12.65 13.92
N GLU A 576 29.98 -13.22 14.76
CA GLU A 576 31.45 -13.05 14.68
C GLU A 576 32.01 -13.44 13.31
N GLY A 577 31.42 -14.44 12.64
CA GLY A 577 31.84 -14.88 11.31
C GLY A 577 31.71 -13.81 10.21
N ARG A 578 30.84 -12.82 10.39
CA ARG A 578 30.53 -11.79 9.38
C ARG A 578 31.48 -10.57 9.44
N LEU A 579 32.29 -10.45 10.49
CA LEU A 579 33.29 -9.38 10.64
C LEU A 579 34.68 -9.74 10.09
N ARG A 580 34.84 -10.94 9.51
CA ARG A 580 36.14 -11.42 9.00
C ARG A 580 36.69 -10.46 7.95
N GLY A 581 37.88 -9.91 8.22
CA GLY A 581 38.57 -8.93 7.37
C GLY A 581 38.11 -7.48 7.55
N LEU A 582 36.98 -7.22 8.21
CA LEU A 582 36.49 -5.87 8.50
C LEU A 582 36.93 -5.36 9.87
N ASP A 583 37.09 -6.26 10.85
CA ASP A 583 37.38 -5.89 12.25
C ASP A 583 38.64 -5.01 12.40
N THR A 584 39.65 -5.23 11.55
CA THR A 584 40.91 -4.45 11.53
C THR A 584 40.74 -3.01 11.04
N HIS A 585 39.63 -2.70 10.35
CA HIS A 585 39.36 -1.38 9.80
C HIS A 585 38.39 -0.57 10.67
N LEU A 586 37.63 -1.22 11.56
CA LEU A 586 36.63 -0.59 12.44
C LEU A 586 37.31 -0.04 13.70
N SER A 587 37.53 1.27 13.73
CA SER A 587 38.35 1.96 14.74
C SER A 587 37.60 2.22 16.05
N TYR A 588 36.35 2.67 15.98
CA TYR A 588 35.51 2.94 17.15
C TYR A 588 34.29 2.02 17.19
N ARG A 589 33.83 1.69 18.39
CA ARG A 589 32.70 0.76 18.58
C ARG A 589 31.71 1.32 19.59
N ILE A 590 30.48 1.51 19.16
CA ILE A 590 29.36 1.93 19.99
C ILE A 590 28.49 0.71 20.28
N CYS A 591 28.31 0.39 21.55
CA CYS A 591 27.48 -0.73 21.97
C CYS A 591 26.37 -0.21 22.89
N LEU A 592 25.13 -0.24 22.39
CA LEU A 592 23.95 -0.09 23.24
C LEU A 592 23.65 -1.42 23.92
N LYS A 593 22.56 -1.48 24.68
CA LYS A 593 22.12 -2.72 25.34
C LYS A 593 22.04 -3.89 24.35
N THR A 594 22.79 -4.97 24.60
CA THR A 594 22.84 -6.18 23.76
C THR A 594 21.96 -7.30 24.33
N PHE A 595 21.59 -8.29 23.50
CA PHE A 595 20.78 -9.43 23.95
C PHE A 595 21.57 -10.38 24.86
N SER A 596 22.87 -10.53 24.59
CA SER A 596 23.74 -11.42 25.36
C SER A 596 25.09 -10.78 25.73
N ALA A 597 25.73 -11.35 26.76
CA ALA A 597 27.11 -11.03 27.11
C ALA A 597 28.12 -11.46 26.03
N GLY A 598 27.76 -12.45 25.18
CA GLY A 598 28.58 -12.89 24.05
C GLY A 598 28.72 -11.79 22.99
N GLU A 599 27.61 -11.17 22.59
CA GLU A 599 27.60 -10.05 21.63
C GLU A 599 28.40 -8.85 22.14
N SER A 600 28.26 -8.51 23.43
CA SER A 600 29.03 -7.44 24.06
C SER A 600 30.54 -7.74 24.01
N ARG A 601 30.94 -8.99 24.28
CA ARG A 601 32.36 -9.40 24.18
C ARG A 601 32.88 -9.34 22.74
N ALA A 602 32.08 -9.75 21.76
CA ALA A 602 32.47 -9.68 20.35
C ALA A 602 32.75 -8.24 19.90
N VAL A 603 31.95 -7.27 20.35
CA VAL A 603 32.11 -5.85 19.99
C VAL A 603 33.14 -5.16 20.88
N LEU A 604 32.95 -5.15 22.20
CA LEU A 604 33.75 -4.35 23.13
C LEU A 604 34.97 -5.10 23.70
N GLY A 605 34.94 -6.43 23.69
CA GLY A 605 35.89 -7.28 24.45
C GLY A 605 35.45 -7.55 25.90
N VAL A 606 34.41 -6.86 26.39
CA VAL A 606 33.87 -6.98 27.76
C VAL A 606 32.35 -7.22 27.72
N PRO A 607 31.73 -7.84 28.75
CA PRO A 607 30.30 -8.16 28.75
C PRO A 607 29.37 -6.99 29.15
N ASP A 608 29.95 -5.82 29.45
CA ASP A 608 29.28 -4.72 30.17
C ASP A 608 28.05 -4.14 29.45
N ALA A 609 27.99 -4.19 28.11
CA ALA A 609 26.84 -3.67 27.36
C ALA A 609 25.56 -4.47 27.62
N HIS A 610 25.66 -5.75 27.98
CA HIS A 610 24.50 -6.57 28.35
C HIS A 610 23.86 -6.10 29.67
N THR A 611 24.68 -5.57 30.58
CA THR A 611 24.25 -5.10 31.91
C THR A 611 23.66 -3.68 31.89
N LEU A 612 23.65 -3.01 30.73
CA LEU A 612 23.08 -1.68 30.60
C LEU A 612 21.58 -1.64 30.98
N PRO A 613 21.12 -0.53 31.57
CA PRO A 613 19.72 -0.36 31.97
C PRO A 613 18.79 -0.49 30.76
N GLY A 614 17.55 -0.96 30.98
CA GLY A 614 16.55 -1.13 29.92
C GLY A 614 16.01 0.18 29.31
N ARG A 615 16.52 1.34 29.74
CA ARG A 615 16.15 2.63 29.17
C ARG A 615 16.83 2.80 27.78
N PRO A 616 16.10 3.15 26.72
CA PRO A 616 16.70 3.43 25.42
C PRO A 616 17.76 4.53 25.51
N GLY A 617 18.83 4.42 24.73
CA GLY A 617 19.91 5.39 24.66
C GLY A 617 21.04 5.19 25.67
N ALA A 618 20.98 4.20 26.57
CA ALA A 618 22.15 3.84 27.36
C ALA A 618 23.17 3.10 26.49
N ALA A 619 24.40 3.61 26.41
CA ALA A 619 25.43 3.10 25.51
C ALA A 619 26.84 3.16 26.11
N LEU A 620 27.73 2.33 25.55
CA LEU A 620 29.16 2.32 25.78
C LEU A 620 29.88 2.65 24.47
N LEU A 621 30.84 3.56 24.51
CA LEU A 621 31.75 3.86 23.41
C LEU A 621 33.13 3.31 23.73
N LYS A 622 33.67 2.46 22.86
CA LYS A 622 35.07 2.04 22.87
C LYS A 622 35.84 2.82 21.81
N THR A 623 36.84 3.57 22.23
CA THR A 623 37.73 4.32 21.33
C THR A 623 38.86 3.42 20.82
N ALA A 624 39.60 3.87 19.80
CA ALA A 624 40.78 3.18 19.29
C ALA A 624 41.89 3.04 20.35
N ALA A 625 41.92 3.94 21.35
CA ALA A 625 42.84 3.89 22.49
C ALA A 625 42.49 2.80 23.51
N GLY A 626 41.30 2.19 23.40
CA GLY A 626 40.82 1.16 24.30
C GLY A 626 39.96 1.66 25.46
N ASP A 627 39.75 2.97 25.57
CA ASP A 627 38.93 3.58 26.63
C ASP A 627 37.45 3.23 26.44
N LEU A 628 36.78 2.87 27.54
CA LEU A 628 35.34 2.60 27.59
C LEU A 628 34.63 3.76 28.26
N ILE A 629 33.80 4.47 27.50
CA ILE A 629 33.03 5.62 27.98
C ILE A 629 31.56 5.24 28.03
N ARG A 630 30.95 5.30 29.21
CA ARG A 630 29.52 5.10 29.39
C ARG A 630 28.78 6.42 29.23
N PHE A 631 27.70 6.41 28.45
CA PHE A 631 26.94 7.61 28.15
C PHE A 631 25.46 7.33 27.84
N GLN A 632 24.68 8.40 27.88
CA GLN A 632 23.27 8.43 27.49
C GLN A 632 23.12 9.26 26.22
N THR A 633 22.54 8.68 25.16
CA THR A 633 22.34 9.36 23.87
C THR A 633 21.31 10.48 23.98
N ALA A 634 21.48 11.52 23.17
CA ALA A 634 20.47 12.56 22.99
C ALA A 634 19.27 12.03 22.17
N PHE A 635 18.14 12.73 22.29
CA PHE A 635 16.86 12.39 21.65
C PHE A 635 16.40 13.52 20.73
N VAL A 636 16.15 13.22 19.45
CA VAL A 636 15.77 14.18 18.40
C VAL A 636 14.40 13.90 17.78
N SER A 637 13.84 12.70 17.99
CA SER A 637 12.49 12.34 17.54
C SER A 637 11.37 12.84 18.46
N GLY A 638 11.70 13.55 19.54
CA GLY A 638 10.73 14.15 20.45
C GLY A 638 10.09 15.42 19.89
N PRO A 639 8.96 15.88 20.46
CA PRO A 639 8.35 17.14 20.05
C PRO A 639 9.37 18.27 20.20
N CYS A 640 9.45 19.14 19.20
CA CYS A 640 10.26 20.35 19.29
C CYS A 640 9.80 21.14 20.52
N PRO A 641 10.70 21.51 21.45
CA PRO A 641 10.34 22.36 22.58
C PRO A 641 9.70 23.65 22.03
N ARG A 642 8.43 23.90 22.40
CA ARG A 642 7.79 25.17 22.08
C ARG A 642 8.55 26.28 22.80
N PRO A 643 8.72 27.47 22.19
CA PRO A 643 9.24 28.61 22.92
C PRO A 643 8.39 28.78 24.18
N ASN A 644 9.02 28.81 25.36
CA ASN A 644 8.37 29.48 26.47
C ASN A 644 8.11 30.89 25.97
N ALA A 645 6.84 31.28 25.88
CA ALA A 645 6.40 32.61 25.50
C ALA A 645 6.72 33.61 26.64
N ASP A 646 7.98 33.69 27.07
CA ASP A 646 8.40 34.47 28.24
C ASP A 646 9.64 35.33 28.00
N ASP A 647 10.10 35.46 26.74
CA ASP A 647 11.14 36.43 26.37
C ASP A 647 10.73 37.14 25.05
N GLY A 648 9.71 37.99 25.14
CA GLY A 648 9.34 38.91 24.06
C GLY A 648 7.87 39.32 24.03
N SER A 649 7.53 40.36 24.79
CA SER A 649 6.29 41.17 24.70
C SER A 649 4.94 40.43 24.74
N ASP A 650 4.47 40.09 25.94
CA ASP A 650 3.04 39.85 26.18
C ASP A 650 2.40 41.11 26.78
N ILE A 651 1.57 41.78 25.99
CA ILE A 651 0.39 42.44 26.56
C ILE A 651 -0.54 41.29 26.92
N ALA A 652 -0.53 40.88 28.19
CA ALA A 652 -1.46 39.90 28.72
C ALA A 652 -2.89 40.34 28.37
N VAL A 653 -3.55 39.63 27.46
CA VAL A 653 -4.97 39.82 27.23
C VAL A 653 -5.68 39.24 28.47
N PRO A 654 -6.40 40.06 29.25
CA PRO A 654 -7.10 39.55 30.43
C PRO A 654 -8.15 38.54 29.98
N MET A 655 -7.97 37.28 30.38
CA MET A 655 -9.00 36.25 30.26
C MET A 655 -9.81 36.18 31.55
N ILE A 656 -11.11 35.91 31.42
CA ILE A 656 -11.98 35.74 32.56
C ILE A 656 -11.64 34.40 33.22
N PHE A 657 -11.21 34.44 34.49
CA PHE A 657 -10.91 33.23 35.26
C PHE A 657 -12.22 32.53 35.62
N THR A 658 -12.60 31.48 34.89
CA THR A 658 -13.83 30.68 35.06
C THR A 658 -13.52 29.23 35.50
N ALA A 659 -14.48 28.52 36.09
CA ALA A 659 -14.31 27.09 36.45
C ALA A 659 -14.42 26.14 35.27
N THR A 660 -15.09 26.55 34.20
CA THR A 660 -15.17 25.79 32.96
C THR A 660 -13.83 25.85 32.25
N PRO A 661 -13.27 24.73 31.74
CA PRO A 661 -12.10 24.80 30.88
C PRO A 661 -12.42 25.74 29.71
N PRO A 662 -11.44 26.54 29.22
CA PRO A 662 -11.62 27.21 27.94
C PRO A 662 -12.02 26.12 26.95
N THR A 663 -13.16 26.31 26.27
CA THR A 663 -13.47 25.46 25.13
C THR A 663 -12.27 25.58 24.20
N ASP A 664 -11.48 24.52 24.09
CA ASP A 664 -10.39 24.46 23.14
C ASP A 664 -10.98 24.94 21.80
N ARG A 665 -10.50 26.11 21.34
CA ARG A 665 -10.53 26.41 19.91
C ARG A 665 -9.94 25.16 19.28
N ASP A 666 -10.75 24.45 18.48
CA ASP A 666 -10.39 23.24 17.76
C ASP A 666 -8.88 23.00 17.81
N GLU A 667 -8.44 22.21 18.80
CA GLU A 667 -7.17 21.53 18.69
C GLU A 667 -7.35 20.52 17.55
N HIS A 668 -7.28 21.03 16.31
CA HIS A 668 -6.30 20.45 15.42
C HIS A 668 -5.01 20.41 16.24
N ALA A 669 -4.74 19.25 16.82
CA ALA A 669 -3.39 18.85 17.13
C ALA A 669 -2.64 18.85 15.79
N GLU A 670 -2.27 20.05 15.31
CA GLU A 670 -1.04 20.22 14.59
C GLU A 670 0.02 19.71 15.57
N HIS A 671 0.39 18.45 15.35
CA HIS A 671 1.46 17.78 16.06
C HIS A 671 2.62 18.76 16.03
N ALA A 672 3.09 19.22 17.20
CA ALA A 672 4.31 20.01 17.24
C ALA A 672 5.37 19.18 16.49
N PRO A 673 5.99 19.73 15.43
CA PRO A 673 6.88 18.96 14.58
C PRO A 673 7.98 18.34 15.43
N ALA A 674 8.46 17.16 15.05
CA ALA A 674 9.59 16.56 15.75
C ALA A 674 10.77 17.55 15.71
N LEU A 675 11.62 17.55 16.75
CA LEU A 675 12.81 18.40 16.77
C LEU A 675 13.68 18.18 15.52
N LEU A 676 13.77 16.93 15.06
CA LEU A 676 14.38 16.56 13.79
C LEU A 676 13.80 17.37 12.61
N ASP A 677 12.48 17.37 12.43
CA ASP A 677 11.80 18.07 11.33
C ASP A 677 12.01 19.58 11.43
N ALA A 678 11.87 20.14 12.64
CA ALA A 678 12.04 21.57 12.88
C ALA A 678 13.46 22.08 12.55
N VAL A 679 14.49 21.25 12.78
CA VAL A 679 15.88 21.57 12.41
C VAL A 679 16.10 21.34 10.90
N LEU A 680 15.60 20.23 10.34
CA LEU A 680 15.74 19.94 8.92
C LEU A 680 15.06 21.00 8.05
N ASP A 681 13.89 21.52 8.44
CA ASP A 681 13.21 22.61 7.72
C ASP A 681 14.08 23.89 7.61
N ARG A 682 15.02 24.09 8.52
CA ARG A 682 15.97 25.22 8.46
C ARG A 682 17.19 24.95 7.59
N VAL A 683 17.57 23.68 7.44
CA VAL A 683 18.83 23.27 6.78
C VAL A 683 18.60 22.73 5.37
N ALA A 684 17.45 22.13 5.09
CA ALA A 684 17.20 21.27 3.93
C ALA A 684 17.58 21.92 2.59
N ASP A 685 17.16 23.16 2.36
CA ASP A 685 17.35 23.86 1.09
C ASP A 685 18.66 24.69 0.99
N ARG A 686 19.57 24.56 1.96
CA ARG A 686 20.78 25.38 2.07
C ARG A 686 22.03 24.66 1.56
N GLY A 687 22.95 25.42 0.94
CA GLY A 687 24.23 24.91 0.43
C GLY A 687 24.18 24.27 -0.97
N THR A 688 25.30 23.73 -1.44
CA THR A 688 25.40 23.01 -2.72
C THR A 688 24.81 21.61 -2.57
N ALA A 689 23.99 21.17 -3.52
CA ALA A 689 23.46 19.80 -3.48
C ALA A 689 24.60 18.77 -3.56
N ALA A 690 24.51 17.72 -2.75
CA ALA A 690 25.42 16.58 -2.80
C ALA A 690 25.42 15.95 -4.19
N HIS A 691 26.59 15.43 -4.59
CA HIS A 691 26.69 14.62 -5.79
C HIS A 691 25.82 13.37 -5.65
N ARG A 692 24.92 13.15 -6.61
CA ARG A 692 23.98 12.03 -6.58
C ARG A 692 24.68 10.72 -6.93
N VAL A 693 25.18 10.02 -5.91
CA VAL A 693 25.78 8.69 -6.05
C VAL A 693 24.71 7.65 -6.41
N TRP A 694 23.52 7.78 -5.83
CA TRP A 694 22.38 6.93 -6.11
C TRP A 694 21.34 7.71 -6.89
N LEU A 695 21.14 7.36 -8.15
CA LEU A 695 19.96 7.78 -8.88
C LEU A 695 18.78 6.91 -8.45
N GLU A 696 17.58 7.46 -8.45
CA GLU A 696 16.38 6.67 -8.19
C GLU A 696 16.34 5.45 -9.13
N PRO A 697 15.90 4.27 -8.69
CA PRO A 697 15.69 3.16 -9.61
C PRO A 697 14.70 3.55 -10.72
N LEU A 698 14.86 3.00 -11.91
CA LEU A 698 13.90 3.18 -13.01
C LEU A 698 12.59 2.49 -12.64
N ALA A 699 11.73 3.10 -11.83
CA ALA A 699 10.44 2.52 -11.44
C ALA A 699 9.37 2.79 -12.49
N ALA A 700 9.29 4.03 -12.98
CA ALA A 700 8.35 4.46 -14.00
C ALA A 700 9.02 4.59 -15.36
N PRO A 701 8.37 4.13 -16.46
CA PRO A 701 8.90 4.28 -17.80
C PRO A 701 8.90 5.75 -18.24
N PRO A 702 9.99 6.20 -18.87
CA PRO A 702 10.05 7.55 -19.43
C PRO A 702 9.08 7.67 -20.61
N THR A 703 8.61 8.88 -20.88
CA THR A 703 7.77 9.18 -22.04
C THR A 703 8.63 9.59 -23.25
N LEU A 704 8.10 9.41 -24.45
CA LEU A 704 8.86 9.61 -25.68
C LEU A 704 9.18 11.10 -25.93
N ASP A 705 8.29 12.02 -25.56
CA ASP A 705 8.53 13.47 -25.59
C ASP A 705 9.76 13.87 -24.76
N LEU A 706 9.90 13.35 -23.54
CA LEU A 706 11.02 13.67 -22.66
C LEU A 706 12.35 13.25 -23.29
N ILE A 707 12.40 12.04 -23.83
CA ILE A 707 13.62 11.46 -24.42
C ILE A 707 13.95 12.10 -25.78
N MET A 708 12.95 12.39 -26.60
CA MET A 708 13.18 13.03 -27.89
C MET A 708 13.63 14.48 -27.75
N SER A 709 13.23 15.18 -26.68
CA SER A 709 13.67 16.56 -26.43
C SER A 709 15.17 16.67 -26.13
N THR A 710 15.79 15.62 -25.61
CA THR A 710 17.20 15.59 -25.17
C THR A 710 18.15 14.94 -26.18
N ALA A 711 17.62 14.26 -27.20
CA ALA A 711 18.42 13.53 -28.17
C ALA A 711 19.03 14.43 -29.26
N ALA A 712 20.26 14.12 -29.65
CA ALA A 712 20.87 14.68 -30.85
C ALA A 712 20.13 14.20 -32.10
N LYS A 713 19.94 15.10 -33.07
CA LYS A 713 19.26 14.79 -34.34
C LYS A 713 20.26 14.18 -35.33
N ASP A 714 20.70 12.97 -35.04
CA ASP A 714 21.47 12.18 -36.00
C ASP A 714 20.52 11.43 -36.95
N PRO A 715 20.79 11.43 -38.27
CA PRO A 715 19.93 10.77 -39.23
C PRO A 715 19.84 9.27 -38.93
N LEU A 716 18.61 8.73 -38.86
CA LEU A 716 18.32 7.31 -38.59
C LEU A 716 18.85 6.77 -37.23
N SER A 717 19.20 7.65 -36.29
CA SER A 717 19.49 7.25 -34.91
C SER A 717 18.41 7.82 -34.02
N VAL A 718 17.67 6.92 -33.35
CA VAL A 718 16.43 7.32 -32.68
C VAL A 718 16.45 6.82 -31.24
N PRO A 719 16.18 7.69 -30.25
CA PRO A 719 16.15 7.27 -28.88
C PRO A 719 14.84 6.52 -28.58
N MET A 720 14.94 5.47 -27.78
CA MET A 720 13.81 4.57 -27.50
C MET A 720 13.63 4.23 -26.02
N GLY A 721 14.52 4.70 -25.15
CA GLY A 721 14.50 4.38 -23.73
C GLY A 721 15.66 5.01 -22.97
N LEU A 722 15.84 4.57 -21.72
CA LEU A 722 16.96 4.95 -20.87
C LEU A 722 17.75 3.70 -20.45
N VAL A 723 19.06 3.83 -20.40
CA VAL A 723 20.00 2.85 -19.85
C VAL A 723 20.48 3.37 -18.50
N ASP A 724 20.32 2.58 -17.45
CA ASP A 724 20.85 2.90 -16.13
C ASP A 724 22.28 2.35 -16.03
N ILE A 725 23.25 3.23 -15.78
CA ILE A 725 24.66 2.85 -15.61
C ILE A 725 25.07 3.22 -14.17
N PRO A 726 24.83 2.33 -13.19
CA PRO A 726 25.02 2.65 -11.77
C PRO A 726 26.48 2.95 -11.44
N PHE A 727 27.42 2.24 -12.06
CA PHE A 727 28.85 2.43 -11.85
C PHE A 727 29.31 3.85 -12.22
N ASP A 728 28.82 4.38 -13.33
CA ASP A 728 29.13 5.74 -13.77
C ASP A 728 28.20 6.79 -13.16
N GLN A 729 27.20 6.37 -12.38
CA GLN A 729 26.24 7.22 -11.69
C GLN A 729 25.48 8.15 -12.64
N ARG A 730 25.16 7.66 -13.84
CA ARG A 730 24.40 8.39 -14.87
C ARG A 730 23.39 7.48 -15.57
N ARG A 731 22.45 8.13 -16.28
CA ARG A 731 21.52 7.45 -17.18
C ARG A 731 21.75 7.95 -18.60
N ASP A 732 21.99 7.03 -19.51
CA ASP A 732 22.23 7.34 -20.92
C ASP A 732 20.98 7.02 -21.73
N LEU A 733 20.83 7.65 -22.90
CA LEU A 733 19.71 7.34 -23.80
C LEU A 733 19.97 5.99 -24.47
N LEU A 734 18.97 5.11 -24.47
CA LEU A 734 18.97 3.93 -25.33
C LEU A 734 18.69 4.39 -26.76
N VAL A 735 19.70 4.39 -27.62
CA VAL A 735 19.59 4.83 -29.01
C VAL A 735 19.59 3.62 -29.93
N ALA A 736 18.54 3.52 -30.74
CA ALA A 736 18.45 2.55 -31.82
C ALA A 736 19.17 3.14 -33.05
N GLN A 737 20.32 2.56 -33.41
CA GLN A 737 21.06 2.98 -34.60
C GLN A 737 20.55 2.22 -35.84
N MET A 738 19.61 2.80 -36.57
CA MET A 738 19.08 2.17 -37.80
C MET A 738 20.04 2.32 -38.97
N ALA A 739 20.95 3.29 -38.93
CA ALA A 739 22.03 3.38 -39.90
C ALA A 739 23.01 2.19 -39.81
N ALA A 740 23.13 1.55 -38.63
CA ALA A 740 24.09 0.48 -38.37
C ALA A 740 23.58 -0.93 -38.76
N GLY A 741 22.26 -1.12 -38.94
CA GLY A 741 21.71 -2.37 -39.44
C GLY A 741 20.32 -2.72 -38.92
N ASN A 742 19.94 -3.98 -39.12
CA ASN A 742 18.64 -4.55 -38.72
C ASN A 742 18.49 -4.62 -37.19
N VAL A 743 17.24 -4.70 -36.73
CA VAL A 743 16.88 -4.68 -35.31
C VAL A 743 16.15 -5.94 -34.90
N ALA A 744 16.51 -6.51 -33.75
CA ALA A 744 15.69 -7.53 -33.08
C ALA A 744 15.30 -7.10 -31.67
N ILE A 745 14.03 -7.29 -31.35
CA ILE A 745 13.48 -7.11 -30.00
C ILE A 745 13.02 -8.47 -29.50
N VAL A 746 13.73 -9.01 -28.51
CA VAL A 746 13.48 -10.36 -27.98
C VAL A 746 13.00 -10.27 -26.54
N GLY A 747 11.95 -11.02 -26.19
CA GLY A 747 11.39 -10.98 -24.84
C GLY A 747 10.25 -11.96 -24.63
N ALA A 748 10.04 -12.39 -23.38
CA ALA A 748 8.94 -13.28 -22.99
C ALA A 748 7.55 -12.71 -23.40
N PRO A 749 6.48 -13.52 -23.41
CA PRO A 749 5.12 -13.01 -23.48
C PRO A 749 4.89 -11.89 -22.45
N GLN A 750 4.19 -10.83 -22.87
CA GLN A 750 3.90 -9.63 -22.04
C GLN A 750 5.13 -8.89 -21.47
N SER A 751 6.33 -9.07 -22.04
CA SER A 751 7.53 -8.29 -21.66
C SER A 751 7.56 -6.85 -22.18
N GLY A 752 6.65 -6.47 -23.09
CA GLY A 752 6.60 -5.14 -23.70
C GLY A 752 7.13 -5.05 -25.14
N LYS A 753 7.33 -6.17 -25.85
CA LYS A 753 7.83 -6.20 -27.24
C LYS A 753 7.08 -5.28 -28.21
N SER A 754 5.75 -5.43 -28.29
CA SER A 754 4.93 -4.62 -29.21
C SER A 754 4.92 -3.15 -28.80
N THR A 755 5.01 -2.84 -27.50
CA THR A 755 5.18 -1.45 -27.01
C THR A 755 6.53 -0.88 -27.45
N ALA A 756 7.61 -1.66 -27.37
CA ALA A 756 8.93 -1.23 -27.84
C ALA A 756 8.95 -0.97 -29.36
N LEU A 757 8.25 -1.81 -30.15
CA LEU A 757 8.05 -1.53 -31.58
C LEU A 757 7.27 -0.23 -31.82
N GLN A 758 6.17 -0.02 -31.10
CA GLN A 758 5.40 1.23 -31.21
C GLN A 758 6.26 2.45 -30.89
N THR A 759 7.07 2.37 -29.84
CA THR A 759 8.01 3.43 -29.44
C THR A 759 9.04 3.68 -30.53
N LEU A 760 9.68 2.64 -31.07
CA LEU A 760 10.65 2.76 -32.16
C LEU A 760 10.03 3.41 -33.40
N MET A 761 8.85 2.95 -33.81
CA MET A 761 8.15 3.46 -35.00
C MET A 761 7.72 4.92 -34.85
N LEU A 762 7.17 5.30 -33.70
CA LEU A 762 6.75 6.68 -33.46
C LEU A 762 7.94 7.62 -33.32
N ALA A 763 9.01 7.15 -32.70
CA ALA A 763 10.24 7.93 -32.58
C ALA A 763 10.87 8.16 -33.98
N LEU A 764 10.82 7.15 -34.87
CA LEU A 764 11.20 7.29 -36.28
C LEU A 764 10.30 8.29 -37.02
N ALA A 765 8.98 8.20 -36.83
CA ALA A 765 7.99 9.06 -37.48
C ALA A 765 8.01 10.53 -37.00
N GLU A 766 8.48 10.78 -35.78
CA GLU A 766 8.69 12.13 -35.26
C GLU A 766 10.02 12.73 -35.72
N ALA A 767 11.05 11.90 -35.94
CA ALA A 767 12.34 12.34 -36.45
C ALA A 767 12.39 12.55 -37.98
N HIS A 768 11.56 11.83 -38.76
CA HIS A 768 11.64 11.81 -40.24
C HIS A 768 10.30 12.09 -40.93
N SER A 769 10.33 12.52 -42.19
CA SER A 769 9.11 12.69 -42.98
C SER A 769 8.62 11.38 -43.62
N PRO A 770 7.35 11.28 -44.05
CA PRO A 770 6.83 10.11 -44.77
C PRO A 770 7.50 9.83 -46.12
N GLU A 771 8.22 10.81 -46.69
CA GLU A 771 8.99 10.64 -47.93
C GLU A 771 10.40 10.08 -47.66
N ASP A 772 10.91 10.30 -46.45
CA ASP A 772 12.22 9.82 -45.98
C ASP A 772 12.14 8.39 -45.45
N ILE A 773 11.01 7.99 -44.86
CA ILE A 773 10.81 6.63 -44.33
C ILE A 773 9.45 6.05 -44.71
N SER A 774 9.42 4.76 -45.01
CA SER A 774 8.18 4.01 -45.22
C SER A 774 8.16 2.77 -44.32
N LEU A 775 7.07 2.58 -43.59
CA LEU A 775 6.90 1.48 -42.65
C LEU A 775 5.91 0.44 -43.22
N TYR A 776 6.33 -0.82 -43.29
CA TYR A 776 5.50 -1.95 -43.68
C TYR A 776 5.44 -2.96 -42.53
N ILE A 777 4.24 -3.22 -42.03
CA ILE A 777 4.05 -3.95 -40.78
C ILE A 777 3.35 -5.27 -41.02
N ILE A 778 3.91 -6.33 -40.46
CA ILE A 778 3.34 -7.66 -40.37
C ILE A 778 3.11 -7.98 -38.89
N ASP A 779 1.87 -7.89 -38.42
CA ASP A 779 1.49 -8.06 -37.00
C ASP A 779 0.91 -9.46 -36.73
N PHE A 780 1.75 -10.35 -36.17
CA PHE A 780 1.34 -11.62 -35.58
C PHE A 780 1.35 -11.59 -34.03
N GLY A 781 1.64 -10.44 -33.41
CA GLY A 781 1.93 -10.28 -31.98
C GLY A 781 0.73 -9.94 -31.09
N GLY A 782 -0.41 -9.58 -31.67
CA GLY A 782 -1.66 -9.35 -30.93
C GLY A 782 -2.49 -8.17 -31.42
N GLY A 783 -2.18 -7.59 -32.59
CA GLY A 783 -2.97 -6.49 -33.17
C GLY A 783 -2.65 -5.12 -32.56
N ALA A 784 -1.59 -5.02 -31.74
CA ALA A 784 -1.21 -3.77 -31.11
C ALA A 784 -0.75 -2.72 -32.14
N LEU A 785 -0.18 -3.16 -33.27
CA LEU A 785 0.35 -2.27 -34.31
C LEU A 785 -0.73 -1.79 -35.28
N MET A 786 -1.92 -2.41 -35.29
CA MET A 786 -3.07 -1.94 -36.08
C MET A 786 -3.47 -0.51 -35.74
N ARG A 787 -3.20 -0.05 -34.51
CA ARG A 787 -3.47 1.34 -34.08
C ARG A 787 -2.59 2.37 -34.78
N LEU A 788 -1.46 1.95 -35.35
CA LEU A 788 -0.55 2.79 -36.12
C LEU A 788 -0.85 2.77 -37.62
N ALA A 789 -1.88 2.03 -38.08
CA ALA A 789 -2.20 1.92 -39.51
C ALA A 789 -2.56 3.26 -40.17
N ASP A 790 -3.10 4.20 -39.41
CA ASP A 790 -3.46 5.55 -39.89
C ASP A 790 -2.28 6.54 -39.89
N LEU A 791 -1.08 6.11 -39.50
CA LEU A 791 0.11 6.95 -39.50
C LEU A 791 0.56 7.22 -40.95
N PRO A 792 0.86 8.48 -41.34
CA PRO A 792 1.26 8.82 -42.72
C PRO A 792 2.46 8.04 -43.24
N HIS A 793 3.38 7.65 -42.35
CA HIS A 793 4.58 6.87 -42.67
C HIS A 793 4.30 5.38 -42.92
N VAL A 794 3.12 4.87 -42.57
CA VAL A 794 2.77 3.44 -42.69
C VAL A 794 2.07 3.19 -44.03
N GLY A 795 2.68 2.34 -44.87
CA GLY A 795 2.16 2.00 -46.19
C GLY A 795 1.22 0.78 -46.19
N ALA A 796 1.44 -0.18 -45.29
CA ALA A 796 0.55 -1.31 -45.07
C ALA A 796 0.71 -1.91 -43.66
N VAL A 797 -0.38 -2.42 -43.11
CA VAL A 797 -0.40 -3.24 -41.90
C VAL A 797 -1.19 -4.49 -42.22
N SER A 798 -0.56 -5.66 -42.10
CA SER A 798 -1.18 -6.96 -42.35
C SER A 798 -1.21 -7.79 -41.08
N GLY A 799 -2.39 -8.33 -40.75
CA GLY A 799 -2.56 -9.27 -39.65
C GLY A 799 -2.61 -10.72 -40.11
N ARG A 800 -2.94 -11.63 -39.18
CA ARG A 800 -3.11 -13.08 -39.44
C ARG A 800 -4.15 -13.40 -40.50
N ALA A 801 -5.21 -12.60 -40.61
CA ALA A 801 -6.27 -12.82 -41.59
C ALA A 801 -5.84 -12.47 -43.02
N ASP A 802 -4.88 -11.54 -43.17
CA ASP A 802 -4.55 -10.92 -44.45
C ASP A 802 -3.32 -11.58 -45.10
N THR A 803 -3.37 -12.89 -45.30
CA THR A 803 -2.21 -13.66 -45.84
C THR A 803 -1.75 -13.18 -47.22
N ASP A 804 -2.68 -12.74 -48.08
CA ASP A 804 -2.38 -12.14 -49.39
C ASP A 804 -1.60 -10.83 -49.23
N LEU A 805 -1.98 -9.99 -48.26
CA LEU A 805 -1.29 -8.72 -48.00
C LEU A 805 0.12 -8.96 -47.44
N CYS A 806 0.31 -9.96 -46.57
CA CYS A 806 1.63 -10.36 -46.08
C CYS A 806 2.56 -10.77 -47.24
N ARG A 807 2.10 -11.69 -48.12
CA ARG A 807 2.87 -12.12 -49.30
C ARG A 807 3.21 -10.96 -50.21
N ARG A 808 2.22 -10.10 -50.51
CA ARG A 808 2.38 -8.93 -51.34
C ARG A 808 3.37 -7.92 -50.75
N THR A 809 3.33 -7.71 -49.44
CA THR A 809 4.23 -6.78 -48.73
C THR A 809 5.68 -7.18 -48.91
N VAL A 810 6.00 -8.46 -48.69
CA VAL A 810 7.35 -8.98 -48.89
C VAL A 810 7.77 -8.87 -50.35
N ALA A 811 6.90 -9.25 -51.29
CA ALA A 811 7.20 -9.18 -52.73
C ALA A 811 7.46 -7.74 -53.22
N VAL A 812 6.72 -6.75 -52.70
CA VAL A 812 6.95 -5.32 -53.03
C VAL A 812 8.32 -4.87 -52.52
N VAL A 813 8.71 -5.27 -51.31
CA VAL A 813 10.03 -4.93 -50.75
C VAL A 813 11.16 -5.60 -51.53
N GLU A 814 11.01 -6.86 -51.94
CA GLU A 814 11.98 -7.55 -52.81
C GLU A 814 12.11 -6.85 -54.17
N SER A 815 10.98 -6.49 -54.79
CA SER A 815 10.96 -5.76 -56.06
C SER A 815 11.63 -4.39 -55.94
N LEU A 816 11.43 -3.69 -54.82
CA LEU A 816 12.10 -2.43 -54.52
C LEU A 816 13.62 -2.59 -54.45
N ILE A 817 14.12 -3.65 -53.79
CA ILE A 817 15.56 -3.94 -53.72
C ILE A 817 16.12 -4.16 -55.13
N ARG A 818 15.45 -4.97 -55.96
CA ARG A 818 15.88 -5.22 -57.36
C ARG A 818 15.86 -3.93 -58.19
N SER A 819 14.84 -3.10 -58.02
CA SER A 819 14.73 -1.80 -58.70
C SER A 819 15.86 -0.86 -58.30
N ARG A 820 16.16 -0.76 -56.99
CA ARG A 820 17.26 0.03 -56.45
C ARG A 820 18.62 -0.47 -56.88
N GLU A 821 18.83 -1.78 -56.96
CA GLU A 821 20.08 -2.35 -57.48
C GLU A 821 20.35 -1.90 -58.92
N LYS A 822 19.33 -1.97 -59.78
CA LYS A 822 19.42 -1.50 -61.17
C LYS A 822 19.65 0.01 -61.23
N LEU A 823 18.95 0.78 -60.41
CA LEU A 823 19.04 2.24 -60.34
C LEU A 823 20.42 2.70 -59.83
N PHE A 824 20.96 2.09 -58.77
CA PHE A 824 22.28 2.41 -58.22
C PHE A 824 23.38 2.08 -59.23
N ARG A 825 23.25 0.94 -59.93
CA ARG A 825 24.18 0.55 -60.99
C ARG A 825 24.15 1.53 -62.17
N THR A 826 22.96 2.00 -62.55
CA THR A 826 22.80 2.93 -63.68
C THR A 826 23.33 4.33 -63.35
N MET A 827 23.16 4.78 -62.10
CA MET A 827 23.56 6.12 -61.65
C MET A 827 24.96 6.20 -61.02
N GLY A 828 25.64 5.07 -60.86
CA GLY A 828 26.96 5.00 -60.22
C GLY A 828 26.94 5.39 -58.74
N ILE A 829 25.86 5.10 -58.01
CA ILE A 829 25.74 5.37 -56.58
C ILE A 829 26.50 4.29 -55.81
N GLY A 830 27.51 4.69 -55.03
CA GLY A 830 28.37 3.76 -54.30
C GLY A 830 27.82 3.32 -52.94
N SER A 831 26.90 4.09 -52.36
CA SER A 831 26.32 3.79 -51.04
C SER A 831 24.92 4.39 -50.86
N VAL A 832 24.14 3.82 -49.93
CA VAL A 832 22.83 4.38 -49.59
C VAL A 832 22.93 5.76 -48.93
N ALA A 833 24.04 6.08 -48.25
CA ALA A 833 24.25 7.40 -47.66
C ALA A 833 24.36 8.49 -48.74
N GLU A 834 25.03 8.17 -49.85
CA GLU A 834 25.08 9.02 -51.03
C GLU A 834 23.68 9.18 -51.66
N TYR A 835 22.91 8.08 -51.75
CA TYR A 835 21.52 8.12 -52.22
C TYR A 835 20.63 9.06 -51.39
N ARG A 836 20.68 8.96 -50.06
CA ARG A 836 19.94 9.85 -49.14
C ARG A 836 20.33 11.31 -49.33
N THR A 837 21.62 11.59 -49.51
CA THR A 837 22.11 12.96 -49.72
C THR A 837 21.60 13.54 -51.05
N ARG A 838 21.60 12.74 -52.12
CA ARG A 838 21.05 13.16 -53.42
C ARG A 838 19.53 13.35 -53.39
N ARG A 839 18.78 12.52 -52.64
CA ARG A 839 17.35 12.73 -52.40
C ARG A 839 17.07 14.00 -51.62
N ALA A 840 17.83 14.28 -50.56
CA ALA A 840 17.71 15.54 -49.81
C ALA A 840 18.00 16.77 -50.68
N ALA A 841 18.85 16.63 -51.70
CA ALA A 841 19.13 17.66 -52.71
C ALA A 841 18.08 17.76 -53.84
N GLN A 842 17.01 16.95 -53.80
CA GLN A 842 15.93 16.90 -54.81
C GLN A 842 16.39 16.68 -56.26
N ASP A 843 17.34 15.77 -56.46
CA ASP A 843 17.79 15.39 -57.81
C ASP A 843 16.64 14.75 -58.63
N PRO A 844 16.30 15.25 -59.83
CA PRO A 844 15.22 14.72 -60.67
C PRO A 844 15.40 13.25 -61.07
N ALA A 845 16.62 12.71 -61.04
CA ALA A 845 16.87 11.29 -61.31
C ALA A 845 16.51 10.37 -60.13
N ALA A 846 16.52 10.89 -58.90
CA ALA A 846 16.10 10.17 -57.69
C ALA A 846 14.60 10.34 -57.38
N ALA A 847 13.93 11.29 -58.04
CA ALA A 847 12.49 11.56 -57.89
C ALA A 847 11.58 10.41 -58.37
N GLY A 848 12.13 9.42 -59.08
CA GLY A 848 11.39 8.25 -59.54
C GLY A 848 11.12 7.18 -58.47
N ASP A 849 11.83 7.19 -57.34
CA ASP A 849 11.57 6.29 -56.21
C ASP A 849 10.74 7.04 -55.15
N PRO A 850 9.45 6.69 -54.97
CA PRO A 850 8.59 7.31 -53.97
C PRO A 850 8.94 6.86 -52.54
N HIS A 851 9.83 5.87 -52.38
CA HIS A 851 10.23 5.34 -51.09
C HIS A 851 11.57 5.93 -50.62
N GLY A 852 11.65 6.25 -49.32
CA GLY A 852 12.90 6.51 -48.62
C GLY A 852 13.50 5.25 -48.03
N ASP A 853 14.00 5.31 -46.80
CA ASP A 853 14.36 4.12 -46.06
C ASP A 853 13.10 3.30 -45.73
N VAL A 854 13.11 2.03 -46.14
CA VAL A 854 11.96 1.15 -45.94
C VAL A 854 12.20 0.24 -44.76
N PHE A 855 11.26 0.20 -43.82
CA PHE A 855 11.32 -0.68 -42.65
C PHE A 855 10.26 -1.77 -42.76
N LEU A 856 10.71 -3.01 -42.90
CA LEU A 856 9.88 -4.20 -42.79
C LEU A 856 9.82 -4.63 -41.32
N VAL A 857 8.70 -4.35 -40.66
CA VAL A 857 8.46 -4.66 -39.25
C VAL A 857 7.67 -5.96 -39.13
N VAL A 858 8.20 -6.94 -38.42
CA VAL A 858 7.58 -8.24 -38.18
C VAL A 858 7.40 -8.44 -36.67
N ASP A 859 6.17 -8.39 -36.18
CA ASP A 859 5.85 -8.71 -34.79
C ASP A 859 5.45 -10.18 -34.67
N GLY A 860 6.24 -11.00 -33.98
CA GLY A 860 5.95 -12.41 -33.71
C GLY A 860 6.54 -13.38 -34.75
N TRP A 861 7.86 -13.41 -34.88
CA TRP A 861 8.59 -14.26 -35.84
C TRP A 861 8.20 -15.75 -35.80
N ALA A 862 8.07 -16.33 -34.60
CA ALA A 862 7.68 -17.73 -34.43
C ALA A 862 6.26 -18.06 -34.93
N HIS A 863 5.36 -17.06 -34.98
CA HIS A 863 4.03 -17.22 -35.56
C HIS A 863 4.08 -17.13 -37.08
N LEU A 864 4.82 -16.16 -37.63
CA LEU A 864 5.03 -16.03 -39.07
C LEU A 864 5.61 -17.31 -39.67
N ARG A 865 6.61 -17.92 -39.03
CA ARG A 865 7.21 -19.18 -39.50
C ARG A 865 6.24 -20.36 -39.52
N ARG A 866 5.28 -20.40 -38.59
CA ARG A 866 4.30 -21.49 -38.52
C ARG A 866 3.16 -21.32 -39.53
N GLU A 867 2.71 -20.10 -39.75
CA GLU A 867 1.57 -19.82 -40.64
C GLU A 867 2.00 -19.59 -42.10
N LEU A 868 3.17 -18.98 -42.32
CA LEU A 868 3.71 -18.58 -43.63
C LEU A 868 5.20 -18.93 -43.78
N GLU A 869 5.52 -20.21 -43.72
CA GLU A 869 6.91 -20.74 -43.83
C GLU A 869 7.64 -20.22 -45.09
N GLN A 870 6.92 -20.07 -46.20
CA GLN A 870 7.43 -19.58 -47.48
C GLN A 870 7.99 -18.14 -47.43
N LEU A 871 7.64 -17.33 -46.42
CA LEU A 871 8.17 -15.97 -46.25
C LEU A 871 9.48 -15.92 -45.44
N GLU A 872 9.88 -17.00 -44.77
CA GLU A 872 11.11 -17.04 -43.96
C GLU A 872 12.36 -16.77 -44.83
N THR A 873 12.47 -17.44 -45.97
CA THR A 873 13.61 -17.32 -46.89
C THR A 873 13.71 -15.93 -47.53
N PRO A 874 12.62 -15.36 -48.12
CA PRO A 874 12.59 -13.97 -48.59
C PRO A 874 13.01 -12.95 -47.54
N ILE A 875 12.44 -12.99 -46.34
CA ILE A 875 12.74 -12.00 -45.29
C ILE A 875 14.20 -12.10 -44.85
N THR A 876 14.75 -13.31 -44.79
CA THR A 876 16.18 -13.52 -44.47
C THR A 876 17.09 -12.96 -45.57
N ALA A 877 16.72 -13.12 -46.85
CA ALA A 877 17.44 -12.53 -47.97
C ALA A 877 17.39 -10.99 -47.95
N ILE A 878 16.21 -10.41 -47.64
CA ILE A 878 16.04 -8.97 -47.44
C ILE A 878 16.94 -8.47 -46.31
N ALA A 879 17.01 -9.18 -45.17
CA ALA A 879 17.88 -8.77 -44.06
C ALA A 879 19.36 -8.77 -44.45
N GLY A 880 19.80 -9.71 -45.29
CA GLY A 880 21.21 -9.83 -45.72
C GLY A 880 21.64 -8.85 -46.83
N GLN A 881 20.74 -8.47 -47.75
CA GLN A 881 21.06 -7.61 -48.89
C GLN A 881 20.46 -6.20 -48.80
N GLY A 882 19.37 -6.03 -48.05
CA GLY A 882 18.54 -4.83 -48.02
C GLY A 882 19.24 -3.59 -47.46
N LEU A 883 20.15 -3.77 -46.49
CA LEU A 883 20.85 -2.64 -45.85
C LEU A 883 21.63 -1.78 -46.85
N ALA A 884 22.22 -2.40 -47.88
CA ALA A 884 22.95 -1.69 -48.93
C ALA A 884 22.04 -0.79 -49.79
N PHE A 885 20.74 -1.08 -49.81
CA PHE A 885 19.73 -0.39 -50.62
C PHE A 885 18.72 0.39 -49.76
N GLY A 886 18.98 0.59 -48.46
CA GLY A 886 18.09 1.35 -47.58
C GLY A 886 16.80 0.61 -47.21
N VAL A 887 16.87 -0.71 -47.12
CA VAL A 887 15.79 -1.55 -46.60
C VAL A 887 16.26 -2.19 -45.29
N HIS A 888 15.49 -2.00 -44.24
CA HIS A 888 15.78 -2.44 -42.88
C HIS A 888 14.73 -3.43 -42.42
N VAL A 889 15.14 -4.43 -41.67
CA VAL A 889 14.24 -5.43 -41.08
C VAL A 889 14.22 -5.26 -39.56
N VAL A 890 13.03 -5.16 -39.00
CA VAL A 890 12.79 -5.06 -37.55
C VAL A 890 11.95 -6.25 -37.13
N ILE A 891 12.47 -7.11 -36.28
CA ILE A 891 11.82 -8.38 -35.93
C ILE A 891 11.61 -8.48 -34.43
N THR A 892 10.47 -9.03 -34.01
CA THR A 892 10.28 -9.46 -32.63
C THR A 892 10.22 -10.97 -32.52
N ALA A 893 10.86 -11.50 -31.47
CA ALA A 893 10.84 -12.92 -31.15
C ALA A 893 10.59 -13.11 -29.64
N SER A 894 10.08 -14.28 -29.25
CA SER A 894 9.91 -14.56 -27.81
C SER A 894 11.20 -15.04 -27.16
N ARG A 895 12.09 -15.64 -27.96
CA ARG A 895 13.36 -16.23 -27.54
C ARG A 895 14.42 -16.09 -28.62
N TRP A 896 15.69 -15.99 -28.23
CA TRP A 896 16.80 -15.93 -29.19
C TRP A 896 16.91 -17.16 -30.11
N PRO A 897 16.72 -18.41 -29.63
CA PRO A 897 16.79 -19.59 -30.49
C PRO A 897 15.73 -19.66 -31.61
N GLU A 898 14.67 -18.84 -31.56
CA GLU A 898 13.67 -18.75 -32.64
C GLU A 898 14.26 -18.12 -33.92
N LEU A 899 15.29 -17.29 -33.77
CA LEU A 899 16.04 -16.66 -34.85
C LEU A 899 17.18 -17.58 -35.28
N ARG A 900 17.12 -18.08 -36.52
CA ARG A 900 18.20 -18.90 -37.08
C ARG A 900 19.49 -18.09 -37.23
N PRO A 901 20.68 -18.71 -37.17
CA PRO A 901 21.97 -18.01 -37.29
C PRO A 901 22.05 -17.09 -38.50
N ALA A 902 21.59 -17.54 -39.68
CA ALA A 902 21.63 -16.76 -40.92
C ALA A 902 20.91 -15.40 -40.82
N LEU A 903 19.82 -15.31 -40.04
CA LEU A 903 19.10 -14.07 -39.80
C LEU A 903 19.67 -13.31 -38.58
N LYS A 904 20.01 -14.04 -37.51
CA LYS A 904 20.55 -13.49 -36.26
C LYS A 904 21.86 -12.73 -36.48
N ASP A 905 22.72 -13.22 -37.36
CA ASP A 905 24.02 -12.61 -37.66
C ASP A 905 23.89 -11.31 -38.47
N GLN A 906 22.75 -11.09 -39.15
CA GLN A 906 22.44 -9.85 -39.88
C GLN A 906 21.84 -8.75 -38.99
N ILE A 907 21.61 -9.04 -37.71
CA ILE A 907 21.00 -8.12 -36.75
C ILE A 907 22.09 -7.45 -35.91
N ALA A 908 22.29 -6.15 -36.18
CA ALA A 908 23.25 -5.32 -35.47
C ALA A 908 22.68 -4.81 -34.13
N THR A 909 21.48 -4.22 -34.15
CA THR A 909 20.86 -3.67 -32.94
C THR A 909 20.02 -4.75 -32.25
N ARG A 910 20.47 -5.19 -31.07
CA ARG A 910 19.85 -6.27 -30.30
C ARG A 910 19.28 -5.73 -29.00
N ILE A 911 17.98 -5.91 -28.81
CA ILE A 911 17.24 -5.37 -27.67
C ILE A 911 16.62 -6.54 -26.93
N GLU A 912 17.25 -6.92 -25.82
CA GLU A 912 16.80 -8.02 -24.98
C GLU A 912 15.94 -7.47 -23.83
N LEU A 913 14.63 -7.70 -23.91
CA LEU A 913 13.71 -7.50 -22.80
C LEU A 913 13.70 -8.72 -21.89
N ARG A 914 12.96 -8.65 -20.78
CA ARG A 914 12.76 -9.78 -19.87
C ARG A 914 12.45 -11.09 -20.61
N LEU A 915 13.36 -12.06 -20.53
CA LEU A 915 13.23 -13.41 -21.09
C LEU A 915 12.47 -14.34 -20.14
N GLY A 916 11.89 -15.41 -20.69
CA GLY A 916 11.22 -16.45 -19.90
C GLY A 916 12.21 -17.39 -19.24
N ASP A 917 13.28 -17.73 -19.96
CA ASP A 917 14.45 -18.44 -19.44
C ASP A 917 15.69 -17.53 -19.53
N PRO A 918 16.22 -17.02 -18.41
CA PRO A 918 17.43 -16.21 -18.40
C PRO A 918 18.68 -16.92 -18.93
N ALA A 919 18.71 -18.26 -19.00
CA ALA A 919 19.85 -19.00 -19.55
C ALA A 919 20.00 -18.81 -21.07
N GLU A 920 18.91 -18.46 -21.76
CA GLU A 920 18.88 -18.15 -23.19
C GLU A 920 19.36 -16.71 -23.51
N SER A 921 19.75 -15.93 -22.50
CA SER A 921 20.27 -14.56 -22.68
C SER A 921 21.58 -14.58 -23.47
N GLU A 922 21.66 -13.67 -24.46
CA GLU A 922 22.85 -13.42 -25.28
C GLU A 922 23.68 -12.25 -24.76
N MET A 923 23.13 -11.45 -23.86
CA MET A 923 23.81 -10.29 -23.26
C MET A 923 24.58 -10.74 -22.01
N ASP A 924 23.85 -11.02 -20.91
CA ASP A 924 24.43 -11.50 -19.65
C ASP A 924 23.42 -12.39 -18.91
N ARG A 925 23.75 -13.69 -18.83
CA ARG A 925 22.90 -14.72 -18.20
C ARG A 925 22.70 -14.50 -16.70
N ARG A 926 23.67 -13.91 -15.98
CA ARG A 926 23.56 -13.66 -14.55
C ARG A 926 22.68 -12.44 -14.31
N ARG A 927 22.89 -11.35 -15.05
CA ARG A 927 22.06 -10.13 -14.96
C ARG A 927 20.63 -10.39 -15.44
N ALA A 928 20.41 -11.20 -16.48
CA ALA A 928 19.08 -11.54 -16.97
C ALA A 928 18.16 -12.17 -15.91
N ARG A 929 18.72 -12.92 -14.95
CA ARG A 929 17.94 -13.49 -13.84
C ARG A 929 17.34 -12.43 -12.92
N SER A 930 18.02 -11.28 -12.77
CA SER A 930 17.56 -10.19 -11.91
C SER A 930 16.28 -9.52 -12.43
N LEU A 931 16.02 -9.60 -13.74
CA LEU A 931 14.84 -9.01 -14.39
C LEU A 931 13.55 -9.83 -14.26
N THR A 932 13.60 -11.05 -13.73
CA THR A 932 12.47 -11.99 -13.73
C THR A 932 11.21 -11.40 -13.07
N ASN A 933 11.38 -10.63 -11.99
CA ASN A 933 10.28 -10.04 -11.21
C ASN A 933 10.00 -8.57 -11.57
N CYS A 934 10.69 -8.02 -12.57
CA CYS A 934 10.55 -6.62 -12.94
C CYS A 934 9.31 -6.37 -13.82
N PRO A 935 8.76 -5.14 -13.81
CA PRO A 935 7.65 -4.74 -14.67
C PRO A 935 8.02 -4.81 -16.17
N PRO A 936 7.03 -4.88 -17.07
CA PRO A 936 7.27 -4.90 -18.52
C PRO A 936 7.99 -3.64 -19.00
N GLY A 937 8.73 -3.76 -20.10
CA GLY A 937 9.56 -2.69 -20.67
C GLY A 937 10.98 -2.64 -20.13
N ARG A 938 11.34 -3.51 -19.18
CA ARG A 938 12.71 -3.70 -18.70
C ARG A 938 13.49 -4.67 -19.60
N GLY A 939 14.77 -4.37 -19.79
CA GLY A 939 15.71 -5.17 -20.56
C GLY A 939 17.15 -5.00 -20.10
N ILE A 940 18.08 -5.66 -20.79
CA ILE A 940 19.52 -5.56 -20.56
C ILE A 940 20.23 -5.19 -21.87
N THR A 941 21.24 -4.32 -21.78
CA THR A 941 22.13 -3.98 -22.90
C THR A 941 23.27 -4.99 -23.04
N ALA A 942 24.02 -4.94 -24.15
CA ALA A 942 25.20 -5.79 -24.35
C ALA A 942 26.27 -5.64 -23.26
N ASP A 943 26.36 -4.46 -22.65
CA ASP A 943 27.27 -4.15 -21.54
C ASP A 943 26.74 -4.66 -20.18
N GLY A 944 25.62 -5.38 -20.15
CA GLY A 944 25.02 -5.92 -18.93
C GLY A 944 24.28 -4.87 -18.08
N CYS A 945 24.07 -3.66 -18.60
CA CYS A 945 23.35 -2.59 -17.91
C CYS A 945 21.83 -2.75 -18.06
N GLU A 946 21.07 -2.38 -17.04
CA GLU A 946 19.60 -2.38 -17.11
C GLU A 946 19.11 -1.24 -18.00
N MET A 947 18.12 -1.52 -18.84
CA MET A 947 17.45 -0.53 -19.66
C MET A 947 15.93 -0.57 -19.47
N MET A 948 15.30 0.56 -19.74
CA MET A 948 13.86 0.72 -19.71
C MET A 948 13.38 1.40 -20.99
N ILE A 949 12.47 0.74 -21.69
CA ILE A 949 11.85 1.24 -22.91
C ILE A 949 10.89 2.38 -22.58
N ALA A 950 10.93 3.42 -23.39
CA ALA A 950 10.03 4.56 -23.28
C ALA A 950 8.61 4.19 -23.70
N LEU A 951 7.62 4.86 -23.13
CA LEU A 951 6.24 4.72 -23.57
C LEU A 951 5.99 5.53 -24.86
N PRO A 952 5.21 4.99 -25.81
CA PRO A 952 4.91 5.64 -27.08
C PRO A 952 3.86 6.76 -26.93
N ARG A 953 4.19 7.80 -26.15
CA ARG A 953 3.31 8.93 -25.84
C ARG A 953 4.08 10.24 -25.69
N PHE A 954 3.36 11.33 -25.96
CA PHE A 954 3.88 12.70 -26.00
C PHE A 954 3.11 13.66 -25.07
N ASP A 955 2.36 13.12 -24.12
CA ASP A 955 1.53 13.85 -23.15
C ASP A 955 2.22 14.07 -21.79
N GLY A 956 3.45 13.57 -21.63
CA GLY A 956 4.23 13.65 -20.40
C GLY A 956 3.75 12.74 -19.25
N VAL A 957 2.79 11.83 -19.49
CA VAL A 957 2.23 10.95 -18.45
C VAL A 957 3.01 9.61 -18.37
N PRO A 958 3.80 9.35 -17.31
CA PRO A 958 4.64 8.16 -17.20
C PRO A 958 3.87 6.90 -16.68
N SER A 959 2.71 6.62 -17.26
CA SER A 959 1.83 5.48 -16.91
C SER A 959 1.44 4.67 -18.17
N THR A 960 0.96 3.44 -18.04
CA THR A 960 0.38 2.69 -19.18
C THR A 960 -1.12 2.94 -19.34
N GLU A 961 -1.75 3.59 -18.38
CA GLU A 961 -3.17 3.96 -18.44
C GLU A 961 -3.43 4.97 -19.57
N GLY A 962 -4.51 4.75 -20.33
CA GLY A 962 -4.88 5.60 -21.47
C GLY A 962 -3.95 5.53 -22.68
N LEU A 963 -3.04 4.53 -22.77
CA LEU A 963 -2.06 4.48 -23.86
C LEU A 963 -2.69 4.46 -25.26
N GLY A 964 -3.87 3.82 -25.41
CA GLY A 964 -4.59 3.80 -26.68
C GLY A 964 -5.06 5.17 -27.15
N GLU A 965 -5.57 6.00 -26.24
CA GLU A 965 -6.03 7.35 -26.55
C GLU A 965 -4.85 8.27 -26.88
N ALA A 966 -3.76 8.18 -26.11
CA ALA A 966 -2.53 8.93 -26.36
C ALA A 966 -1.92 8.60 -27.74
N LEU A 967 -1.91 7.32 -28.12
CA LEU A 967 -1.49 6.86 -29.44
C LEU A 967 -2.37 7.43 -30.55
N ALA A 968 -3.70 7.34 -30.41
CA ALA A 968 -4.64 7.87 -31.39
C ALA A 968 -4.50 9.39 -31.58
N ALA A 969 -4.32 10.13 -30.47
CA ALA A 969 -4.06 11.57 -30.51
C ALA A 969 -2.75 11.90 -31.24
N THR A 970 -1.69 11.12 -30.97
CA THR A 970 -0.39 11.26 -31.63
C THR A 970 -0.50 11.00 -33.14
N VAL A 971 -1.15 9.90 -33.55
CA VAL A 971 -1.39 9.60 -34.97
C VAL A 971 -2.20 10.71 -35.64
N GLY A 972 -3.23 11.23 -34.96
CA GLY A 972 -4.00 12.40 -35.42
C GLY A 972 -3.14 13.63 -35.65
N ARG A 973 -2.20 13.92 -34.74
CA ARG A 973 -1.22 15.02 -34.88
C ARG A 973 -0.32 14.83 -36.10
N HIS A 974 0.25 13.64 -36.31
CA HIS A 974 1.09 13.36 -37.48
C HIS A 974 0.32 13.48 -38.79
N ARG A 975 -0.93 13.00 -38.83
CA ARG A 975 -1.80 13.12 -40.01
C ARG A 975 -2.15 14.57 -40.34
N GLN A 976 -2.28 15.43 -39.33
CA GLN A 976 -2.47 16.86 -39.53
C GLN A 976 -1.18 17.56 -39.98
N ARG A 977 -0.03 17.15 -39.44
CA ARG A 977 1.30 17.70 -39.80
C ARG A 977 1.69 17.38 -41.25
N TRP A 978 1.43 16.15 -41.70
CA TRP A 978 1.85 15.65 -43.01
C TRP A 978 0.67 15.47 -43.98
N ARG A 979 -0.11 16.53 -44.19
CA ARG A 979 -1.24 16.48 -45.13
C ARG A 979 -0.73 16.39 -46.57
N GLY A 980 -1.09 15.30 -47.27
CA GLY A 980 -0.79 15.09 -48.69
C GLY A 980 0.46 14.23 -48.95
N CYS A 981 1.33 14.05 -47.96
CA CYS A 981 2.50 13.15 -48.04
C CYS A 981 2.16 11.85 -47.31
N LEU A 982 2.03 10.75 -48.06
CA LEU A 982 1.73 9.43 -47.53
C LEU A 982 2.75 8.43 -48.06
N ALA A 983 3.15 7.48 -47.22
CA ALA A 983 3.94 6.35 -47.65
C ALA A 983 3.18 5.57 -48.74
N PRO A 984 3.86 5.05 -49.77
CA PRO A 984 3.19 4.34 -50.85
C PRO A 984 2.47 3.10 -50.33
N ARG A 985 1.16 3.02 -50.63
CA ARG A 985 0.30 1.93 -50.18
C ARG A 985 0.51 0.69 -51.02
N ILE A 986 0.55 -0.46 -50.35
CA ILE A 986 0.61 -1.74 -51.05
C ILE A 986 -0.75 -2.06 -51.64
N GLN A 987 -0.81 -2.11 -52.97
CA GLN A 987 -2.00 -2.52 -53.70
C GLN A 987 -2.04 -4.05 -53.78
N LEU A 988 -3.15 -4.61 -53.31
CA LEU A 988 -3.48 -6.01 -53.53
C LEU A 988 -3.88 -6.25 -54.99
N LEU A 989 -3.82 -7.52 -55.39
CA LEU A 989 -4.38 -7.98 -56.65
C LEU A 989 -5.89 -7.63 -56.68
N PRO A 990 -6.36 -6.78 -57.62
CA PRO A 990 -7.75 -6.36 -57.64
C PRO A 990 -8.69 -7.55 -57.83
N ALA A 991 -9.86 -7.53 -57.18
CA ALA A 991 -10.85 -8.61 -57.34
C ALA A 991 -11.45 -8.64 -58.76
N LEU A 992 -11.50 -7.50 -59.42
CA LEU A 992 -11.97 -7.35 -60.78
C LEU A 992 -10.98 -6.46 -61.53
N VAL A 993 -10.48 -6.93 -62.66
CA VAL A 993 -9.61 -6.15 -63.54
C VAL A 993 -10.30 -6.10 -64.91
N ARG A 994 -10.71 -4.91 -65.35
CA ARG A 994 -11.38 -4.78 -66.64
C ARG A 994 -10.38 -4.95 -67.79
N HIS A 995 -10.77 -5.72 -68.80
CA HIS A 995 -9.92 -5.99 -69.96
C HIS A 995 -9.42 -4.70 -70.67
N PRO A 996 -10.24 -3.66 -70.92
CA PRO A 996 -9.74 -2.42 -71.53
C PRO A 996 -8.66 -1.70 -70.69
N GLU A 997 -8.74 -1.77 -69.36
CA GLU A 997 -7.76 -1.17 -68.46
C GLU A 997 -6.42 -1.92 -68.49
N LEU A 998 -6.45 -3.23 -68.69
CA LEU A 998 -5.25 -4.06 -68.91
C LEU A 998 -4.51 -3.66 -70.18
N VAL A 999 -5.25 -3.55 -71.28
CA VAL A 999 -4.69 -3.19 -72.58
C VAL A 999 -4.08 -1.78 -72.54
N ALA A 1000 -4.73 -0.83 -71.87
CA ALA A 1000 -4.21 0.53 -71.73
C ALA A 1000 -2.92 0.61 -70.89
N ARG A 1001 -2.71 -0.32 -69.94
CA ARG A 1001 -1.50 -0.40 -69.11
C ARG A 1001 -0.33 -1.08 -69.80
N GLY A 1002 -0.58 -1.92 -70.81
CA GLY A 1002 0.43 -2.69 -71.50
C GLY A 1002 1.01 -1.96 -72.72
N VAL A 1003 2.24 -1.47 -72.63
CA VAL A 1003 3.03 -1.10 -73.81
C VAL A 1003 3.82 -2.35 -74.22
N GLN A 1004 3.27 -3.17 -75.12
CA GLN A 1004 3.89 -4.43 -75.56
C GLN A 1004 3.69 -4.68 -77.08
N PRO A 1005 4.50 -5.56 -77.70
CA PRO A 1005 4.50 -5.81 -79.16
C PRO A 1005 3.12 -6.23 -79.68
N ALA A 1006 2.83 -5.96 -80.95
CA ALA A 1006 1.53 -6.19 -81.56
C ALA A 1006 1.02 -7.66 -81.51
N GLU A 1007 1.91 -8.63 -81.28
CA GLU A 1007 1.63 -10.07 -81.39
C GLU A 1007 1.44 -10.80 -80.04
N THR A 1008 1.66 -10.15 -78.89
CA THR A 1008 1.50 -10.80 -77.57
C THR A 1008 0.13 -10.52 -76.96
N MET A 1009 -0.53 -11.56 -76.44
CA MET A 1009 -1.88 -11.47 -75.84
C MET A 1009 -1.82 -11.25 -74.33
N VAL A 1010 -2.61 -10.33 -73.79
CA VAL A 1010 -2.62 -10.01 -72.35
C VAL A 1010 -3.72 -10.80 -71.63
N LEU A 1011 -3.35 -11.67 -70.69
CA LEU A 1011 -4.31 -12.50 -69.96
C LEU A 1011 -4.78 -11.87 -68.64
N GLY A 1012 -3.95 -11.08 -67.97
CA GLY A 1012 -4.25 -10.60 -66.62
C GLY A 1012 -3.13 -9.78 -65.98
N LEU A 1013 -3.24 -9.56 -64.66
CA LEU A 1013 -2.19 -8.95 -63.82
C LEU A 1013 -1.50 -10.00 -62.95
N ASP A 1014 -0.19 -9.90 -62.80
CA ASP A 1014 0.61 -10.71 -61.88
C ASP A 1014 0.53 -10.21 -60.42
N GLU A 1015 0.65 -11.14 -59.44
CA GLU A 1015 0.66 -10.79 -58.00
C GLU A 1015 1.95 -10.13 -57.53
N HIS A 1016 3.11 -10.46 -58.09
CA HIS A 1016 4.41 -9.98 -57.61
C HIS A 1016 4.74 -8.56 -58.07
N GLU A 1017 4.29 -8.13 -59.24
CA GLU A 1017 4.60 -6.79 -59.75
C GLU A 1017 3.36 -5.98 -60.15
N LEU A 1018 2.16 -6.57 -60.17
CA LEU A 1018 0.96 -5.98 -60.80
C LEU A 1018 1.21 -5.56 -62.24
N SER A 1019 2.15 -6.24 -62.91
CA SER A 1019 2.45 -6.06 -64.32
C SER A 1019 1.48 -6.90 -65.16
N PRO A 1020 1.11 -6.42 -66.36
CA PRO A 1020 0.32 -7.21 -67.30
C PRO A 1020 1.09 -8.48 -67.71
N VAL A 1021 0.43 -9.63 -67.60
CA VAL A 1021 0.97 -10.92 -68.03
C VAL A 1021 0.60 -11.16 -69.48
N SER A 1022 1.62 -11.05 -70.33
CA SER A 1022 1.57 -11.31 -71.76
C SER A 1022 1.94 -12.77 -72.07
N VAL A 1023 1.13 -13.45 -72.88
CA VAL A 1023 1.39 -14.79 -73.38
C VAL A 1023 1.59 -14.75 -74.90
N ASP A 1024 2.60 -15.48 -75.35
CA ASP A 1024 2.96 -15.67 -76.74
C ASP A 1024 2.52 -17.07 -77.19
N PHE A 1025 1.40 -17.14 -77.93
CA PHE A 1025 0.86 -18.40 -78.45
C PHE A 1025 1.71 -19.01 -79.58
N ALA A 1026 2.65 -18.25 -80.17
CA ALA A 1026 3.61 -18.81 -81.13
C ALA A 1026 4.66 -19.71 -80.43
N LYS A 1027 4.88 -19.52 -79.12
CA LYS A 1027 5.75 -20.39 -78.30
C LYS A 1027 4.96 -21.43 -77.52
N GLN A 1028 3.75 -21.08 -77.08
CA GLN A 1028 2.88 -21.96 -76.28
C GLN A 1028 1.56 -22.22 -77.03
N MET A 1029 1.58 -23.23 -77.89
CA MET A 1029 0.50 -23.50 -78.86
C MET A 1029 -0.85 -23.85 -78.21
N ASN A 1030 -0.83 -24.55 -77.07
CA ASN A 1030 -2.02 -25.13 -76.44
C ASN A 1030 -2.22 -24.58 -75.03
N MET A 1031 -3.47 -24.38 -74.63
CA MET A 1031 -3.84 -23.89 -73.29
C MET A 1031 -4.89 -24.79 -72.64
N LEU A 1032 -4.68 -25.15 -71.37
CA LEU A 1032 -5.60 -25.96 -70.59
C LEU A 1032 -6.02 -25.20 -69.32
N VAL A 1033 -7.33 -24.96 -69.17
CA VAL A 1033 -7.93 -24.24 -68.05
C VAL A 1033 -8.69 -25.22 -67.16
N LEU A 1034 -8.36 -25.27 -65.88
CA LEU A 1034 -9.03 -26.09 -64.88
C LEU A 1034 -9.61 -25.23 -63.77
N GLY A 1035 -10.84 -25.53 -63.35
CA GLY A 1035 -11.42 -24.91 -62.16
C GLY A 1035 -12.87 -25.27 -61.92
N GLU A 1036 -13.38 -25.01 -60.72
CA GLU A 1036 -14.75 -25.32 -60.30
C GLU A 1036 -15.84 -24.48 -61.02
N GLY A 1037 -17.11 -24.79 -60.78
CA GLY A 1037 -18.20 -23.96 -61.28
C GLY A 1037 -18.13 -22.55 -60.71
N GLY A 1038 -18.28 -21.52 -61.55
CA GLY A 1038 -18.30 -20.12 -61.10
C GLY A 1038 -16.94 -19.45 -60.85
N CYS A 1039 -15.81 -20.13 -61.11
CA CYS A 1039 -14.48 -19.56 -60.88
C CYS A 1039 -13.97 -18.58 -61.97
N GLY A 1040 -14.67 -18.48 -63.11
CA GLY A 1040 -14.31 -17.56 -64.20
C GLY A 1040 -13.70 -18.19 -65.47
N LYS A 1041 -13.80 -19.51 -65.67
CA LYS A 1041 -13.28 -20.21 -66.88
C LYS A 1041 -13.76 -19.59 -68.19
N THR A 1042 -15.07 -19.46 -68.35
CA THR A 1042 -15.67 -18.83 -69.54
C THR A 1042 -15.19 -17.38 -69.68
N SER A 1043 -15.07 -16.63 -68.59
CA SER A 1043 -14.57 -15.24 -68.64
C SER A 1043 -13.14 -15.17 -69.17
N LEU A 1044 -12.27 -16.11 -68.78
CA LEU A 1044 -10.93 -16.23 -69.36
C LEU A 1044 -10.99 -16.53 -70.86
N LEU A 1045 -11.84 -17.47 -71.29
CA LEU A 1045 -12.00 -17.78 -72.72
C LEU A 1045 -12.49 -16.56 -73.52
N ARG A 1046 -13.38 -15.74 -72.94
CA ARG A 1046 -13.80 -14.48 -73.56
C ARG A 1046 -12.65 -13.49 -73.74
N VAL A 1047 -11.82 -13.32 -72.72
CA VAL A 1047 -10.63 -12.47 -72.81
C VAL A 1047 -9.70 -12.96 -73.91
N VAL A 1048 -9.44 -14.27 -73.98
CA VAL A 1048 -8.62 -14.85 -75.04
C VAL A 1048 -9.22 -14.61 -76.42
N CYS A 1049 -10.54 -14.81 -76.61
CA CYS A 1049 -11.19 -14.51 -77.88
C CYS A 1049 -11.07 -13.03 -78.26
N HIS A 1050 -11.27 -12.10 -77.32
CA HIS A 1050 -11.10 -10.67 -77.57
C HIS A 1050 -9.66 -10.31 -77.91
N GLU A 1051 -8.67 -10.89 -77.23
CA GLU A 1051 -7.26 -10.66 -77.50
C GLU A 1051 -6.83 -11.22 -78.86
N ILE A 1052 -7.34 -12.38 -79.28
CA ILE A 1052 -7.10 -12.95 -80.62
C ILE A 1052 -7.62 -11.98 -81.69
N VAL A 1053 -8.85 -11.50 -81.55
CA VAL A 1053 -9.45 -10.54 -82.49
C VAL A 1053 -8.73 -9.19 -82.49
N ARG A 1054 -8.15 -8.78 -81.36
CA ARG A 1054 -7.41 -7.51 -81.22
C ARG A 1054 -6.02 -7.56 -81.84
N THR A 1055 -5.32 -8.69 -81.69
CA THR A 1055 -3.89 -8.84 -82.04
C THR A 1055 -3.68 -9.38 -83.46
N HIS A 1056 -4.62 -10.15 -84.01
CA HIS A 1056 -4.49 -10.81 -85.31
C HIS A 1056 -5.53 -10.29 -86.32
N ARG A 1057 -5.18 -10.39 -87.62
CA ARG A 1057 -6.09 -10.06 -88.72
C ARG A 1057 -6.89 -11.28 -89.19
N VAL A 1058 -8.01 -11.05 -89.88
CA VAL A 1058 -8.92 -12.08 -90.41
C VAL A 1058 -8.23 -13.05 -91.37
N ASP A 1059 -7.22 -12.58 -92.11
CA ASP A 1059 -6.44 -13.39 -93.05
C ASP A 1059 -5.40 -14.29 -92.35
N GLN A 1060 -5.07 -14.00 -91.09
CA GLN A 1060 -4.05 -14.70 -90.32
C GLN A 1060 -4.64 -15.76 -89.39
N VAL A 1061 -5.83 -15.54 -88.82
CA VAL A 1061 -6.41 -16.42 -87.79
C VAL A 1061 -7.90 -16.67 -88.01
N ARG A 1062 -8.31 -17.93 -87.80
CA ARG A 1062 -9.71 -18.38 -87.74
C ARG A 1062 -10.03 -19.08 -86.42
N LEU A 1063 -11.20 -18.77 -85.87
CA LEU A 1063 -11.70 -19.30 -84.61
C LEU A 1063 -12.81 -20.35 -84.87
N GLU A 1064 -12.64 -21.53 -84.29
CA GLU A 1064 -13.68 -22.55 -84.16
C GLU A 1064 -14.04 -22.69 -82.67
N ILE A 1065 -15.27 -22.33 -82.30
CA ILE A 1065 -15.74 -22.33 -80.91
C ILE A 1065 -16.68 -23.51 -80.67
N VAL A 1066 -16.39 -24.30 -79.65
CA VAL A 1066 -17.21 -25.40 -79.15
C VAL A 1066 -17.76 -25.01 -77.80
N ASP A 1067 -19.08 -24.81 -77.73
CA ASP A 1067 -19.74 -24.27 -76.55
C ASP A 1067 -21.18 -24.80 -76.44
N PHE A 1068 -21.37 -25.86 -75.68
CA PHE A 1068 -22.68 -26.50 -75.52
C PHE A 1068 -23.63 -25.71 -74.61
N ARG A 1069 -23.12 -24.80 -73.78
CA ARG A 1069 -23.93 -23.97 -72.87
C ARG A 1069 -24.29 -22.61 -73.44
N ARG A 1070 -23.72 -22.25 -74.59
CA ARG A 1070 -23.89 -20.96 -75.26
C ARG A 1070 -23.38 -19.78 -74.42
N SER A 1071 -22.33 -20.03 -73.64
CA SER A 1071 -21.67 -19.07 -72.75
C SER A 1071 -20.78 -18.05 -73.49
N LEU A 1072 -20.34 -18.39 -74.70
CA LEU A 1072 -19.48 -17.60 -75.60
C LEU A 1072 -20.23 -17.05 -76.82
N LEU A 1073 -21.55 -17.14 -76.85
CA LEU A 1073 -22.38 -16.58 -77.93
C LEU A 1073 -22.24 -15.05 -77.96
N GLY A 1074 -22.02 -14.46 -79.15
CA GLY A 1074 -21.90 -13.00 -79.32
C GLY A 1074 -20.53 -12.41 -78.97
N VAL A 1075 -19.56 -13.21 -78.50
CA VAL A 1075 -18.22 -12.73 -78.12
C VAL A 1075 -17.38 -12.39 -79.36
N VAL A 1076 -17.57 -13.13 -80.45
CA VAL A 1076 -16.88 -12.93 -81.74
C VAL A 1076 -17.94 -12.79 -82.83
N GLU A 1077 -18.25 -11.55 -83.21
CA GLU A 1077 -19.19 -11.24 -84.30
C GLU A 1077 -18.49 -10.93 -85.63
N THR A 1078 -17.16 -10.85 -85.60
CA THR A 1078 -16.31 -10.57 -86.77
C THR A 1078 -16.09 -11.80 -87.66
N GLU A 1079 -15.64 -11.58 -88.90
CA GLU A 1079 -15.30 -12.64 -89.87
C GLU A 1079 -14.21 -13.64 -89.41
N HIS A 1080 -13.57 -13.41 -88.26
CA HIS A 1080 -12.65 -14.37 -87.63
C HIS A 1080 -13.35 -15.67 -87.21
N LEU A 1081 -14.67 -15.70 -87.03
CA LEU A 1081 -15.42 -16.90 -86.65
C LEU A 1081 -15.62 -17.84 -87.86
N ALA A 1082 -14.83 -18.91 -87.94
CA ALA A 1082 -15.03 -19.97 -88.93
C ALA A 1082 -16.18 -20.92 -88.54
N GLY A 1083 -16.44 -21.04 -87.24
CA GLY A 1083 -17.46 -21.95 -86.77
C GLY A 1083 -17.85 -21.89 -85.32
N TYR A 1084 -19.10 -22.24 -85.08
CA TYR A 1084 -19.69 -22.34 -83.76
C TYR A 1084 -20.46 -23.65 -83.62
N ALA A 1085 -20.07 -24.48 -82.65
CA ALA A 1085 -20.69 -25.77 -82.35
C ALA A 1085 -21.43 -25.71 -81.01
N ALA A 1086 -22.76 -25.51 -81.09
CA ALA A 1086 -23.64 -25.40 -79.92
C ALA A 1086 -24.20 -26.75 -79.40
N SER A 1087 -23.91 -27.85 -80.10
CA SER A 1087 -24.43 -29.19 -79.77
C SER A 1087 -23.46 -30.30 -80.22
N PRO A 1088 -23.54 -31.50 -79.63
CA PRO A 1088 -22.72 -32.64 -80.05
C PRO A 1088 -22.89 -32.99 -81.54
N VAL A 1089 -24.09 -32.84 -82.08
CA VAL A 1089 -24.38 -33.10 -83.51
C VAL A 1089 -23.69 -32.07 -84.40
N ALA A 1090 -23.73 -30.79 -84.03
CA ALA A 1090 -23.04 -29.74 -84.76
C ALA A 1090 -21.51 -29.92 -84.71
N LEU A 1091 -20.98 -30.37 -83.57
CA LEU A 1091 -19.57 -30.70 -83.40
C LEU A 1091 -19.16 -31.89 -84.29
N ALA A 1092 -19.93 -32.98 -84.26
CA ALA A 1092 -19.66 -34.17 -85.09
C ALA A 1092 -19.68 -33.88 -86.60
N ALA A 1093 -20.46 -32.90 -87.05
CA ALA A 1093 -20.47 -32.46 -88.45
C ALA A 1093 -19.28 -31.55 -88.84
N ARG A 1094 -18.65 -30.88 -87.86
CA ARG A 1094 -17.55 -29.92 -88.09
C ARG A 1094 -16.17 -30.54 -87.96
N ILE A 1095 -15.97 -31.46 -87.01
CA ILE A 1095 -14.66 -32.08 -86.77
C ILE A 1095 -14.08 -32.76 -88.03
N PRO A 1096 -14.83 -33.52 -88.84
CA PRO A 1096 -14.29 -34.08 -90.08
C PRO A 1096 -13.77 -33.03 -91.07
N LYS A 1097 -14.38 -31.84 -91.11
CA LYS A 1097 -13.90 -30.73 -91.96
C LYS A 1097 -12.59 -30.16 -91.43
N LEU A 1098 -12.46 -30.01 -90.12
CA LEU A 1098 -11.23 -29.57 -89.48
C LEU A 1098 -10.09 -30.59 -89.69
N LEU A 1099 -10.37 -31.87 -89.48
CA LEU A 1099 -9.39 -32.95 -89.69
C LEU A 1099 -8.92 -32.99 -91.15
N GLY A 1100 -9.82 -32.92 -92.13
CA GLY A 1100 -9.43 -32.88 -93.55
C GLY A 1100 -8.56 -31.68 -93.90
N MET A 1101 -8.76 -30.51 -93.26
CA MET A 1101 -7.87 -29.35 -93.43
C MET A 1101 -6.48 -29.58 -92.80
N LEU A 1102 -6.42 -30.21 -91.63
CA LEU A 1102 -5.15 -30.50 -90.95
C LEU A 1102 -4.36 -31.60 -91.66
N GLU A 1103 -5.03 -32.65 -92.16
CA GLU A 1103 -4.43 -33.69 -92.99
C GLU A 1103 -3.83 -33.10 -94.27
N ALA A 1104 -4.50 -32.14 -94.91
CA ALA A 1104 -3.96 -31.46 -96.09
C ALA A 1104 -2.75 -30.55 -95.78
N ARG A 1105 -2.59 -30.10 -94.53
CA ARG A 1105 -1.44 -29.30 -94.07
C ARG A 1105 -0.27 -30.18 -93.58
N MET A 1106 -0.46 -31.49 -93.40
CA MET A 1106 0.60 -32.37 -92.92
C MET A 1106 1.80 -32.34 -93.90
N PRO A 1107 3.02 -32.18 -93.39
CA PRO A 1107 4.20 -32.17 -94.24
C PRO A 1107 4.39 -33.57 -94.87
N GLY A 1108 4.35 -33.63 -96.20
CA GLY A 1108 4.65 -34.83 -96.97
C GLY A 1108 6.15 -35.08 -97.13
N GLU A 1109 6.52 -36.17 -97.80
CA GLU A 1109 7.94 -36.54 -98.04
C GLU A 1109 8.71 -35.50 -98.89
N ASP A 1110 8.01 -34.67 -99.66
CA ASP A 1110 8.59 -33.67 -100.57
C ASP A 1110 8.93 -32.31 -99.91
N VAL A 1111 8.64 -32.12 -98.61
CA VAL A 1111 8.86 -30.85 -97.92
C VAL A 1111 10.32 -30.70 -97.46
N THR A 1112 11.00 -29.65 -97.92
CA THR A 1112 12.40 -29.39 -97.54
C THR A 1112 12.52 -28.87 -96.10
N GLN A 1113 13.71 -29.02 -95.48
CA GLN A 1113 13.98 -28.52 -94.12
C GLN A 1113 13.78 -27.00 -93.97
N GLN A 1114 14.04 -26.22 -95.02
CA GLN A 1114 13.82 -24.77 -95.01
C GLN A 1114 12.32 -24.45 -95.08
N GLN A 1115 11.56 -25.15 -95.93
CA GLN A 1115 10.11 -25.01 -95.97
C GLN A 1115 9.46 -25.42 -94.64
N LEU A 1116 10.00 -26.44 -93.94
CA LEU A 1116 9.57 -26.83 -92.59
C LEU A 1116 9.74 -25.70 -91.56
N ARG A 1117 10.89 -24.99 -91.58
CA ARG A 1117 11.12 -23.85 -90.68
C ARG A 1117 10.25 -22.64 -91.02
N ASP A 1118 10.09 -22.35 -92.30
CA ASP A 1118 9.40 -21.16 -92.79
C ASP A 1118 7.88 -21.37 -92.95
N ARG A 1119 7.38 -22.59 -92.67
CA ARG A 1119 5.96 -23.00 -92.85
C ARG A 1119 5.41 -22.77 -94.25
N SER A 1120 6.24 -22.85 -95.28
CA SER A 1120 5.89 -22.35 -96.61
C SER A 1120 5.25 -23.37 -97.56
N TRP A 1121 5.01 -24.62 -97.13
CA TRP A 1121 4.36 -25.66 -97.97
C TRP A 1121 2.83 -25.58 -97.95
N TRP A 1122 2.27 -24.81 -97.02
CA TRP A 1122 0.85 -24.48 -96.97
C TRP A 1122 0.66 -22.97 -96.77
N SER A 1123 -0.49 -22.44 -97.20
CA SER A 1123 -0.84 -21.04 -97.00
C SER A 1123 -2.28 -20.95 -96.49
N GLY A 1124 -2.51 -20.14 -95.46
CA GLY A 1124 -3.85 -19.90 -94.92
C GLY A 1124 -3.78 -19.45 -93.46
N PRO A 1125 -4.95 -19.20 -92.84
CA PRO A 1125 -5.00 -18.78 -91.46
C PRO A 1125 -4.69 -19.93 -90.49
N GLU A 1126 -4.06 -19.59 -89.37
CA GLU A 1126 -3.96 -20.46 -88.19
C GLU A 1126 -5.35 -20.67 -87.57
N ILE A 1127 -5.54 -21.82 -86.93
CA ILE A 1127 -6.83 -22.25 -86.41
C ILE A 1127 -6.78 -22.31 -84.89
N PHE A 1128 -7.62 -21.52 -84.23
CA PHE A 1128 -7.83 -21.54 -82.79
C PHE A 1128 -9.12 -22.31 -82.48
N LEU A 1129 -8.97 -23.52 -81.93
CA LEU A 1129 -10.07 -24.32 -81.42
C LEU A 1129 -10.29 -24.01 -79.95
N VAL A 1130 -11.37 -23.29 -79.64
CA VAL A 1130 -11.73 -22.91 -78.27
C VAL A 1130 -12.88 -23.81 -77.80
N VAL A 1131 -12.63 -24.61 -76.76
CA VAL A 1131 -13.60 -25.54 -76.19
C VAL A 1131 -13.94 -25.14 -74.77
N ASP A 1132 -15.18 -24.70 -74.53
CA ASP A 1132 -15.71 -24.48 -73.18
C ASP A 1132 -16.40 -25.75 -72.64
N ASP A 1133 -16.39 -25.94 -71.33
CA ASP A 1133 -16.95 -27.09 -70.61
C ASP A 1133 -16.64 -28.47 -71.27
N TYR A 1134 -15.34 -28.78 -71.43
CA TYR A 1134 -14.87 -30.05 -72.02
C TYR A 1134 -15.44 -31.30 -71.34
N ASP A 1135 -15.78 -31.22 -70.05
CA ASP A 1135 -16.44 -32.31 -69.31
C ASP A 1135 -17.81 -32.70 -69.88
N LEU A 1136 -18.48 -31.79 -70.60
CA LEU A 1136 -19.73 -32.10 -71.33
C LEU A 1136 -19.46 -32.65 -72.74
N VAL A 1137 -18.30 -32.35 -73.32
CA VAL A 1137 -17.88 -32.85 -74.64
C VAL A 1137 -17.39 -34.29 -74.55
N ALA A 1138 -16.63 -34.62 -73.50
CA ALA A 1138 -16.16 -35.97 -73.20
C ALA A 1138 -17.25 -36.82 -72.50
N GLY A 1139 -18.35 -37.08 -73.21
CA GLY A 1139 -19.48 -37.87 -72.71
C GLY A 1139 -19.29 -39.39 -72.78
N SER A 1140 -20.31 -40.14 -72.31
CA SER A 1140 -20.31 -41.62 -72.29
C SER A 1140 -20.34 -42.28 -73.68
N THR A 1141 -20.73 -41.54 -74.72
CA THR A 1141 -20.77 -42.00 -76.13
C THR A 1141 -19.43 -41.90 -76.85
N GLY A 1142 -18.35 -41.53 -76.15
CA GLY A 1142 -17.04 -41.26 -76.72
C GLY A 1142 -16.84 -39.78 -77.03
N ASN A 1143 -15.57 -39.36 -77.05
CA ASN A 1143 -15.18 -37.97 -77.25
C ASN A 1143 -14.92 -37.69 -78.74
N PRO A 1144 -15.69 -36.79 -79.40
CA PRO A 1144 -15.51 -36.47 -80.81
C PRO A 1144 -14.21 -35.72 -81.12
N LEU A 1145 -13.52 -35.19 -80.11
CA LEU A 1145 -12.25 -34.48 -80.26
C LEU A 1145 -11.03 -35.40 -80.16
N THR A 1146 -11.20 -36.68 -79.80
CA THR A 1146 -10.08 -37.64 -79.68
C THR A 1146 -9.18 -37.71 -80.92
N PRO A 1147 -9.69 -37.69 -82.18
CA PRO A 1147 -8.83 -37.75 -83.36
C PRO A 1147 -7.86 -36.57 -83.50
N LEU A 1148 -8.12 -35.43 -82.86
CA LEU A 1148 -7.20 -34.29 -82.87
C LEU A 1148 -5.90 -34.58 -82.09
N ALA A 1149 -5.90 -35.56 -81.19
CA ALA A 1149 -4.73 -35.92 -80.39
C ALA A 1149 -3.53 -36.33 -81.24
N ASP A 1150 -3.76 -36.93 -82.42
CA ASP A 1150 -2.72 -37.36 -83.35
C ASP A 1150 -2.04 -36.18 -84.08
N PHE A 1151 -2.72 -35.04 -84.19
CA PHE A 1151 -2.20 -33.82 -84.84
C PHE A 1151 -1.52 -32.87 -83.84
N LEU A 1152 -1.76 -33.00 -82.54
CA LEU A 1152 -1.16 -32.13 -81.52
C LEU A 1152 0.38 -32.08 -81.54
N PRO A 1153 1.12 -33.18 -81.76
CA PRO A 1153 2.59 -33.13 -81.87
C PRO A 1153 3.08 -32.25 -83.02
N HIS A 1154 2.28 -32.11 -84.08
CA HIS A 1154 2.55 -31.32 -85.27
C HIS A 1154 1.83 -29.96 -85.25
N ALA A 1155 1.19 -29.58 -84.14
CA ALA A 1155 0.35 -28.40 -84.03
C ALA A 1155 1.06 -27.10 -84.46
N ALA A 1156 2.34 -26.95 -84.12
CA ALA A 1156 3.15 -25.80 -84.50
C ALA A 1156 3.38 -25.71 -86.01
N ASP A 1157 3.50 -26.84 -86.71
CA ASP A 1157 3.73 -26.90 -88.15
C ASP A 1157 2.43 -26.67 -88.94
N LEU A 1158 1.29 -27.09 -88.37
CA LEU A 1158 -0.05 -27.01 -88.96
C LEU A 1158 -0.77 -25.69 -88.68
N GLY A 1159 -0.24 -24.88 -87.76
CA GLY A 1159 -0.90 -23.67 -87.25
C GLY A 1159 -2.19 -23.99 -86.49
N LEU A 1160 -2.16 -25.01 -85.62
CA LEU A 1160 -3.29 -25.42 -84.80
C LEU A 1160 -3.07 -25.04 -83.33
N HIS A 1161 -4.02 -24.31 -82.75
CA HIS A 1161 -4.02 -23.93 -81.34
C HIS A 1161 -5.26 -24.52 -80.66
N VAL A 1162 -5.05 -25.31 -79.60
CA VAL A 1162 -6.14 -25.94 -78.87
C VAL A 1162 -6.24 -25.35 -77.47
N ILE A 1163 -7.38 -24.72 -77.19
CA ILE A 1163 -7.69 -24.07 -75.92
C ILE A 1163 -8.88 -24.78 -75.29
N VAL A 1164 -8.66 -25.42 -74.14
CA VAL A 1164 -9.67 -26.25 -73.48
C VAL A 1164 -9.93 -25.75 -72.08
N ALA A 1165 -11.19 -25.49 -71.74
CA ALA A 1165 -11.63 -25.27 -70.37
C ALA A 1165 -12.45 -26.46 -69.85
N ARG A 1166 -12.12 -26.91 -68.65
CA ARG A 1166 -12.78 -28.05 -68.00
C ARG A 1166 -13.06 -27.76 -66.52
N ARG A 1167 -14.13 -28.35 -65.98
CA ARG A 1167 -14.31 -28.43 -64.53
C ARG A 1167 -13.16 -29.18 -63.84
N SER A 1168 -12.76 -28.80 -62.62
CA SER A 1168 -11.73 -29.53 -61.87
C SER A 1168 -12.22 -30.89 -61.36
N GLY A 1169 -13.51 -31.01 -61.02
CA GLY A 1169 -14.11 -32.26 -60.56
C GLY A 1169 -13.80 -33.44 -61.49
N GLY A 1170 -13.14 -34.47 -60.96
CA GLY A 1170 -12.72 -35.65 -61.73
C GLY A 1170 -11.61 -35.39 -62.76
N ALA A 1171 -10.89 -34.26 -62.69
CA ALA A 1171 -9.81 -33.92 -63.61
C ALA A 1171 -8.66 -34.92 -63.55
N ALA A 1172 -8.31 -35.41 -62.36
CA ALA A 1172 -7.25 -36.41 -62.21
C ALA A 1172 -7.49 -37.67 -63.08
N ARG A 1173 -8.75 -38.10 -63.24
CA ARG A 1173 -9.12 -39.21 -64.12
C ARG A 1173 -9.20 -38.80 -65.59
N ALA A 1174 -9.73 -37.61 -65.87
CA ALA A 1174 -9.83 -37.11 -67.23
C ALA A 1174 -8.48 -36.74 -67.85
N MET A 1175 -7.42 -36.55 -67.07
CA MET A 1175 -6.06 -36.37 -67.59
C MET A 1175 -5.52 -37.61 -68.32
N PHE A 1176 -6.19 -38.77 -68.21
CA PHE A 1176 -5.91 -39.96 -69.01
C PHE A 1176 -6.67 -39.99 -70.34
N ASP A 1177 -7.56 -39.02 -70.60
CA ASP A 1177 -8.18 -38.84 -71.91
C ASP A 1177 -7.09 -38.51 -72.95
N PRO A 1178 -7.08 -39.16 -74.13
CA PRO A 1178 -5.98 -39.04 -75.09
C PRO A 1178 -5.63 -37.61 -75.50
N LEU A 1179 -6.63 -36.72 -75.65
CA LEU A 1179 -6.38 -35.34 -76.04
C LEU A 1179 -5.67 -34.56 -74.92
N LEU A 1180 -6.23 -34.61 -73.70
CA LEU A 1180 -5.67 -33.91 -72.54
C LEU A 1180 -4.30 -34.46 -72.14
N ALA A 1181 -4.11 -35.78 -72.23
CA ALA A 1181 -2.83 -36.43 -71.98
C ALA A 1181 -1.74 -35.90 -72.93
N ARG A 1182 -2.05 -35.83 -74.24
CA ARG A 1182 -1.13 -35.29 -75.26
C ARG A 1182 -0.85 -33.80 -75.09
N MET A 1183 -1.86 -32.98 -74.80
CA MET A 1183 -1.66 -31.55 -74.50
C MET A 1183 -0.67 -31.36 -73.34
N ARG A 1184 -0.80 -32.17 -72.29
CA ARG A 1184 0.09 -32.12 -71.12
C ARG A 1184 1.51 -32.60 -71.44
N GLU A 1185 1.67 -33.67 -72.21
CA GLU A 1185 2.99 -34.20 -72.63
C GLU A 1185 3.79 -33.19 -73.47
N ILE A 1186 3.10 -32.48 -74.38
CA ILE A 1186 3.71 -31.46 -75.25
C ILE A 1186 4.02 -30.18 -74.46
N GLY A 1187 3.45 -30.02 -73.26
CA GLY A 1187 3.71 -28.91 -72.36
C GLY A 1187 2.88 -27.68 -72.68
N CYS A 1188 1.55 -27.84 -72.69
CA CYS A 1188 0.58 -26.75 -72.80
C CYS A 1188 0.70 -25.74 -71.65
N LEU A 1189 0.24 -24.51 -71.91
CA LEU A 1189 0.01 -23.48 -70.91
C LEU A 1189 -1.11 -23.93 -69.96
N GLY A 1190 -0.77 -24.11 -68.69
CA GLY A 1190 -1.74 -24.48 -67.66
C GLY A 1190 -2.31 -23.24 -66.97
N VAL A 1191 -3.63 -23.13 -66.86
CA VAL A 1191 -4.29 -22.13 -66.02
C VAL A 1191 -5.13 -22.85 -64.98
N MET A 1192 -4.69 -22.79 -63.72
CA MET A 1192 -5.39 -23.41 -62.60
C MET A 1192 -6.15 -22.36 -61.81
N MET A 1193 -7.48 -22.31 -61.95
CA MET A 1193 -8.34 -21.44 -61.16
C MET A 1193 -8.74 -22.15 -59.84
N SER A 1194 -9.72 -21.60 -59.11
CA SER A 1194 -10.24 -22.21 -57.88
C SER A 1194 -10.61 -23.68 -58.08
N ALA A 1195 -10.05 -24.56 -57.24
CA ALA A 1195 -10.34 -25.99 -57.20
C ALA A 1195 -10.03 -26.58 -55.81
N SER A 1196 -10.76 -27.64 -55.44
CA SER A 1196 -10.56 -28.35 -54.17
C SER A 1196 -9.16 -28.98 -54.07
N ALA A 1197 -8.56 -28.88 -52.88
CA ALA A 1197 -7.29 -29.52 -52.57
C ALA A 1197 -7.36 -31.07 -52.63
N ASP A 1198 -8.57 -31.64 -52.56
CA ASP A 1198 -8.80 -33.09 -52.65
C ASP A 1198 -8.53 -33.66 -54.06
N ASP A 1199 -8.49 -32.81 -55.09
CA ASP A 1199 -8.27 -33.22 -56.48
C ASP A 1199 -6.81 -33.63 -56.77
N GLY A 1200 -5.89 -33.41 -55.81
CA GLY A 1200 -4.46 -33.70 -55.97
C GLY A 1200 -3.76 -32.76 -56.95
N VAL A 1201 -2.47 -33.01 -57.25
CA VAL A 1201 -1.72 -32.18 -58.21
C VAL A 1201 -2.18 -32.51 -59.63
N LEU A 1202 -2.88 -31.57 -60.26
CA LEU A 1202 -3.45 -31.74 -61.61
C LEU A 1202 -2.48 -31.33 -62.73
N MET A 1203 -1.75 -30.23 -62.54
CA MET A 1203 -0.75 -29.68 -63.46
C MET A 1203 0.36 -28.97 -62.69
N GLY A 1204 1.60 -29.06 -63.19
CA GLY A 1204 2.76 -28.46 -62.55
C GLY A 1204 3.10 -29.11 -61.21
N SER A 1205 3.51 -28.29 -60.23
CA SER A 1205 3.83 -28.69 -58.86
C SER A 1205 2.86 -28.14 -57.80
N VAL A 1206 1.96 -27.22 -58.19
CA VAL A 1206 0.98 -26.59 -57.29
C VAL A 1206 -0.17 -27.54 -56.94
N ARG A 1207 -0.50 -27.59 -55.65
CA ARG A 1207 -1.76 -28.18 -55.19
C ARG A 1207 -2.91 -27.19 -55.39
N PRO A 1208 -4.03 -27.60 -55.99
CA PRO A 1208 -5.19 -26.73 -56.13
C PRO A 1208 -5.68 -26.21 -54.77
N SER A 1209 -6.14 -24.97 -54.76
CA SER A 1209 -6.74 -24.34 -53.58
C SER A 1209 -7.98 -23.53 -53.97
N SER A 1210 -8.82 -23.23 -52.98
CA SER A 1210 -9.94 -22.30 -53.19
C SER A 1210 -9.40 -20.90 -53.45
N LEU A 1211 -9.79 -20.31 -54.59
CA LEU A 1211 -9.36 -18.99 -55.02
C LEU A 1211 -10.58 -18.10 -55.34
N PRO A 1212 -10.48 -16.77 -55.18
CA PRO A 1212 -11.51 -15.86 -55.65
C PRO A 1212 -11.79 -15.99 -57.15
N PRO A 1213 -12.99 -15.65 -57.64
CA PRO A 1213 -13.30 -15.66 -59.06
C PRO A 1213 -12.31 -14.82 -59.89
N GLY A 1214 -11.86 -15.39 -61.01
CA GLY A 1214 -10.88 -14.76 -61.89
C GLY A 1214 -9.42 -14.88 -61.43
N ARG A 1215 -9.16 -15.32 -60.20
CA ARG A 1215 -7.79 -15.59 -59.74
C ARG A 1215 -7.35 -16.98 -60.18
N ALA A 1216 -6.15 -17.06 -60.76
CA ALA A 1216 -5.64 -18.29 -61.32
C ALA A 1216 -4.12 -18.39 -61.18
N THR A 1217 -3.61 -19.60 -61.02
CA THR A 1217 -2.18 -19.87 -61.12
C THR A 1217 -1.84 -20.24 -62.55
N LEU A 1218 -1.03 -19.39 -63.19
CA LEU A 1218 -0.49 -19.59 -64.53
C LEU A 1218 0.76 -20.47 -64.44
N ILE A 1219 0.76 -21.58 -65.17
CA ILE A 1219 1.82 -22.58 -65.19
C ILE A 1219 2.43 -22.57 -66.59
N THR A 1220 3.67 -22.09 -66.70
CA THR A 1220 4.39 -21.98 -67.97
C THR A 1220 5.63 -22.88 -67.99
N ARG A 1221 6.01 -23.34 -69.18
CA ARG A 1221 7.22 -24.14 -69.37
C ARG A 1221 8.43 -23.21 -69.45
N GLY A 1222 9.05 -22.89 -68.31
CA GLY A 1222 10.31 -22.14 -68.21
C GLY A 1222 10.27 -20.91 -67.30
N GLU A 1223 9.13 -20.22 -67.21
CA GLU A 1223 8.97 -19.02 -66.37
C GLU A 1223 8.40 -19.31 -64.97
N GLY A 1224 8.11 -20.58 -64.68
CA GLY A 1224 7.59 -21.05 -63.40
C GLY A 1224 6.08 -20.88 -63.27
N GLU A 1225 5.63 -20.92 -62.02
CA GLU A 1225 4.23 -20.82 -61.61
C GLU A 1225 3.99 -19.41 -61.06
N ARG A 1226 2.95 -18.72 -61.53
CA ARG A 1226 2.63 -17.33 -61.12
C ARG A 1226 1.16 -17.19 -60.79
N LEU A 1227 0.85 -16.52 -59.69
CA LEU A 1227 -0.54 -16.18 -59.36
C LEU A 1227 -0.94 -14.92 -60.12
N ILE A 1228 -2.04 -15.01 -60.88
CA ILE A 1228 -2.54 -13.94 -61.73
C ILE A 1228 -4.01 -13.65 -61.44
N GLN A 1229 -4.43 -12.42 -61.70
CA GLN A 1229 -5.85 -12.06 -61.84
C GLN A 1229 -6.15 -11.92 -63.32
N VAL A 1230 -7.00 -12.82 -63.82
CA VAL A 1230 -7.45 -12.80 -65.21
C VAL A 1230 -8.29 -11.55 -65.46
N GLY A 1231 -8.13 -10.96 -66.65
CA GLY A 1231 -8.96 -9.88 -67.11
C GLY A 1231 -10.44 -10.26 -67.16
N TRP A 1232 -11.32 -9.28 -67.02
CA TRP A 1232 -12.75 -9.47 -67.15
C TRP A 1232 -13.27 -8.68 -68.36
N ALA A 1233 -13.88 -9.43 -69.28
CA ALA A 1233 -14.66 -8.89 -70.39
C ALA A 1233 -16.15 -9.07 -70.09
N GLU A 1234 -16.94 -8.02 -70.36
CA GLU A 1234 -18.39 -8.06 -70.18
C GLU A 1234 -19.01 -9.13 -71.09
N PRO A 1235 -19.97 -9.93 -70.59
CA PRO A 1235 -20.79 -10.76 -71.47
C PRO A 1235 -21.52 -9.86 -72.49
N PRO A 1236 -21.63 -10.29 -73.75
CA PRO A 1236 -22.42 -9.60 -74.77
C PRO A 1236 -23.93 -9.61 -74.46
#